data_AF-A0A2E8YWC0-F1
#
_entry.id   AF-A0A2E8YWC0-F1
#
_cell.length_a   1.000
_cell.length_b   1.000
_cell.length_c   1.000
_cell.angle_alpha   90.00
_cell.angle_beta   90.00
_cell.angle_gamma   90.00
#
_symmetry.space_group_name_H-M   'P 1'
#
loop_
_entity.id
_entity.type
_entity.pdbx_description
1 polymer ?
#
loop_
_entity_poly.entity_id
_entity_poly.type
_entity_poly.pdbx_seq_one_letter_code
_entity_poly.pdbx_strand_id
1 'polypeptide(L)'
;MLAGLPVLIIFMGLPLLISLVVVMTTTAAAECRTQSSQGTGPTELGDLGAIDGPVGGPVKGKITMAQANIPRRSGLDGFRASMPKVLSKNPEFVTLNEASGWSLAQIEAAAPGYSAFRVSAPAGTGAGAEQAMGNVVLWKSSTWTKVNGGRVQLVDDDKTFYDGRPVTWDRFATWVMLRRADGAVVSVVSTHHMTNPHRWPKQHGNPPLTRPQQYGAGMDILLQLRNSLAAHGPVLIGGDMNTQASYTDIPWTAAAKMKAAGYGWHNHGVDFIFFPHHQGARLEQGWDGTMVSDHHWLSARIAMNGAGPESAPETATANDGVVPAAYTPKTAAEPPSGDVLAQLMRLRFASNYPTMTAEQARNAITIAQVARDLKISRYGLQIAIATAIQESKLVNLTGGDRDSGGLFQQRPSTGWGSRAEITNPVLAARAFFGQAQHTGNPGLLDIPGWQNMALTQAAQAVQRSGYPDAYAQWEDVAGDITDLLGGDLPDLPDEGGTTNVSTCQNDTVNPVTVGTLNLLGAGHTDTAGERPAYDTWDKRLPGAMRTIENAGVSIAGLQEVHPPQAKALADRYAAQWGMYPASGKAQNRVIWDRNEWEQTDARLVDIPYFGGKDVGMPLVQLTGTAGGPSAGQVIWVWSIHNPANTQGNAAAHRKEALRRQAATMTELAGTGIPAVIMGDFNDGKDGADSSHCALTPELSNAFGGSAEPCKKPKKDAPIDHVYGANLTWASAVVDNSTKASKIADHPLVTATTAGSSAGCAVATDTNYNLGPVKPQLTQLVNILGPMFDIKTVGGYRASATDPNGHPAGLAADFMVPLTPAGKAQGDALAAYAQAHARQLGIDYIIWYQRIWSVARADEGWRRMEDRGSATQNHMDHPHINVLPDAKISPVGLEGASCNEVVYPVPAKYVGTDNHNWHETGPYWSKWHTGTDFSAPCGTTVYAAHAGTIKIDTSQGWAGPQLVKVTTGAGSLTTWYAHMQNISVSRGQTVAAGEPIGQVGKEGNVSGCHLHFEVHLKNGSIYGPDNVDPSTWLAENASRPSHAV
;
A
#
# COMPACT_ATOMS: atom_id res chain seq x y z
N MET A 1 -83.31 9.74 8.42
CA MET A 1 -83.08 8.57 7.54
C MET A 1 -82.64 9.10 6.19
N LEU A 2 -81.54 8.56 5.66
CA LEU A 2 -81.23 8.37 4.24
C LEU A 2 -81.39 9.54 3.24
N ALA A 3 -80.33 9.65 2.43
CA ALA A 3 -80.35 10.02 1.02
C ALA A 3 -80.52 11.50 0.64
N GLY A 4 -79.57 11.96 -0.16
CA GLY A 4 -79.92 12.53 -1.45
C GLY A 4 -79.70 14.03 -1.62
N LEU A 5 -78.88 14.30 -2.65
CA LEU A 5 -78.96 15.40 -3.61
C LEU A 5 -78.11 16.68 -3.42
N PRO A 6 -77.72 17.28 -4.56
CA PRO A 6 -76.58 18.16 -4.79
C PRO A 6 -77.07 19.61 -4.97
N VAL A 7 -76.21 20.54 -5.42
CA VAL A 7 -76.51 21.42 -6.55
C VAL A 7 -75.25 22.14 -7.02
N LEU A 8 -75.12 22.04 -8.34
CA LEU A 8 -74.16 22.58 -9.30
C LEU A 8 -74.40 24.09 -9.52
N ILE A 9 -73.36 24.90 -9.69
CA ILE A 9 -73.44 26.18 -10.43
C ILE A 9 -72.38 26.19 -11.55
N ILE A 10 -72.82 26.77 -12.66
CA ILE A 10 -72.44 26.59 -14.06
C ILE A 10 -71.33 27.56 -14.52
N PHE A 11 -70.41 26.99 -15.31
CA PHE A 11 -69.68 27.47 -16.50
C PHE A 11 -69.38 28.97 -16.77
N MET A 12 -68.10 29.29 -17.05
CA MET A 12 -67.51 29.42 -18.41
C MET A 12 -66.08 29.98 -18.32
N GLY A 13 -65.09 29.34 -18.98
CA GLY A 13 -63.76 29.96 -19.14
C GLY A 13 -62.54 29.07 -19.48
N LEU A 14 -62.59 28.32 -20.60
CA LEU A 14 -61.43 27.98 -21.48
C LEU A 14 -60.37 26.92 -21.05
N PRO A 15 -59.66 26.27 -22.02
CA PRO A 15 -59.55 24.81 -22.11
C PRO A 15 -58.10 24.27 -22.23
N LEU A 16 -57.81 23.11 -21.64
CA LEU A 16 -56.88 22.07 -22.14
C LEU A 16 -56.71 21.00 -21.05
N LEU A 17 -57.65 20.08 -20.99
CA LEU A 17 -57.57 18.83 -20.24
C LEU A 17 -58.07 17.74 -21.20
N ILE A 18 -57.32 16.63 -21.24
CA ILE A 18 -57.42 15.46 -22.14
C ILE A 18 -56.44 15.53 -23.33
N SER A 19 -55.22 15.07 -23.08
CA SER A 19 -54.64 13.87 -23.72
C SER A 19 -53.16 13.76 -23.35
N LEU A 20 -52.78 12.93 -22.38
CA LEU A 20 -51.79 11.85 -22.57
C LEU A 20 -51.59 11.02 -21.30
N VAL A 21 -51.41 9.72 -21.54
CA VAL A 21 -51.15 8.62 -20.61
C VAL A 21 -49.70 8.71 -20.08
N VAL A 22 -49.50 8.29 -18.82
CA VAL A 22 -48.24 8.14 -18.06
C VAL A 22 -47.61 9.44 -17.51
N VAL A 23 -47.64 9.65 -16.18
CA VAL A 23 -46.48 9.96 -15.29
C VAL A 23 -46.91 9.73 -13.83
N MET A 24 -46.28 8.77 -13.14
CA MET A 24 -46.38 8.55 -11.69
C MET A 24 -45.36 9.42 -10.94
N THR A 25 -45.82 10.01 -9.84
CA THR A 25 -45.12 10.36 -8.58
C THR A 25 -43.76 11.07 -8.65
N THR A 26 -43.78 12.38 -8.37
CA THR A 26 -42.67 13.13 -7.76
C THR A 26 -43.14 13.73 -6.43
N THR A 27 -42.19 14.00 -5.51
CA THR A 27 -42.27 14.67 -4.19
C THR A 27 -42.15 13.78 -2.94
N ALA A 28 -40.90 13.51 -2.53
CA ALA A 28 -40.51 13.29 -1.12
C ALA A 28 -38.98 13.43 -0.96
N ALA A 29 -38.46 14.65 -1.09
CA ALA A 29 -37.08 14.98 -0.71
C ALA A 29 -37.03 16.47 -0.31
N ALA A 30 -37.02 16.75 1.00
CA ALA A 30 -36.51 17.98 1.64
C ALA A 30 -36.66 17.90 3.19
N GLU A 31 -35.51 17.70 3.85
CA GLU A 31 -34.96 18.38 5.05
C GLU A 31 -35.63 18.42 6.46
N CYS A 32 -34.77 18.15 7.46
CA CYS A 32 -34.62 18.72 8.83
C CYS A 32 -35.61 18.40 9.98
N ARG A 33 -35.15 17.71 11.05
CA ARG A 33 -34.68 18.32 12.35
C ARG A 33 -34.40 17.35 13.52
N THR A 34 -33.56 17.88 14.43
CA THR A 34 -32.96 17.41 15.70
C THR A 34 -33.91 17.28 16.91
N GLN A 35 -33.58 16.40 17.88
CA GLN A 35 -33.65 16.62 19.35
C GLN A 35 -33.31 15.36 20.17
N SER A 36 -32.21 15.39 20.94
CA SER A 36 -32.21 15.14 22.40
C SER A 36 -30.76 15.11 22.95
N SER A 37 -30.34 16.24 23.51
CA SER A 37 -29.27 16.29 24.51
C SER A 37 -29.82 15.85 25.86
N GLN A 38 -29.18 14.91 26.56
CA GLN A 38 -28.91 14.89 28.01
C GLN A 38 -28.20 13.57 28.42
N GLY A 39 -27.04 13.66 29.10
CA GLY A 39 -26.52 12.58 29.96
C GLY A 39 -25.12 12.02 29.63
N THR A 40 -24.07 12.73 30.08
CA THR A 40 -22.78 12.22 30.64
C THR A 40 -22.16 10.88 30.17
N GLY A 41 -20.96 10.95 29.54
CA GLY A 41 -19.94 9.87 29.54
C GLY A 41 -19.02 9.83 28.30
N PRO A 42 -17.72 10.22 28.37
CA PRO A 42 -16.69 10.09 27.30
C PRO A 42 -16.01 8.69 27.38
N THR A 43 -15.28 8.11 26.43
CA THR A 43 -14.57 8.54 25.21
C THR A 43 -14.03 7.26 24.57
N GLU A 44 -14.24 7.00 23.28
CA GLU A 44 -13.35 6.15 22.51
C GLU A 44 -13.51 6.56 21.00
N LEU A 45 -12.50 6.80 20.14
CA LEU A 45 -12.66 7.35 18.74
C LEU A 45 -11.80 6.53 17.75
N GLY A 46 -12.18 6.16 16.51
CA GLY A 46 -12.92 6.90 15.47
C GLY A 46 -11.93 7.71 14.61
N ASP A 47 -11.93 7.58 13.26
CA ASP A 47 -11.17 8.48 12.37
C ASP A 47 -11.45 9.94 12.76
N LEU A 48 -10.41 10.74 13.02
CA LEU A 48 -10.56 12.12 13.49
C LEU A 48 -11.28 13.01 12.46
N GLY A 49 -11.39 12.55 11.21
CA GLY A 49 -12.07 13.24 10.13
C GLY A 49 -11.38 14.54 9.73
N ALA A 50 -12.07 15.32 8.90
CA ALA A 50 -11.61 16.65 8.51
C ALA A 50 -11.76 17.64 9.69
N ILE A 51 -10.76 18.50 9.88
CA ILE A 51 -10.81 19.58 10.87
C ILE A 51 -11.09 20.89 10.13
N ASP A 52 -12.20 21.56 10.43
CA ASP A 52 -12.53 22.80 9.74
C ASP A 52 -11.49 23.91 9.95
N GLY A 53 -11.15 24.60 8.87
CA GLY A 53 -10.22 25.71 8.90
C GLY A 53 -9.96 26.34 7.53
N PRO A 54 -9.42 27.56 7.47
CA PRO A 54 -8.98 28.15 6.22
C PRO A 54 -7.73 27.45 5.71
N VAL A 55 -7.66 27.20 4.40
CA VAL A 55 -6.42 26.78 3.74
C VAL A 55 -5.48 27.99 3.60
N GLY A 56 -4.31 27.91 4.21
CA GLY A 56 -3.31 28.99 4.20
C GLY A 56 -2.41 28.97 2.98
N GLY A 57 -1.74 30.09 2.74
CA GLY A 57 -0.62 30.13 1.78
C GLY A 57 0.68 29.56 2.36
N PRO A 58 1.70 29.33 1.51
CA PRO A 58 3.04 28.95 1.94
C PRO A 58 3.61 29.89 3.01
N VAL A 59 4.19 29.33 4.06
CA VAL A 59 4.82 30.10 5.14
C VAL A 59 6.16 30.64 4.67
N LYS A 60 6.23 31.96 4.50
CA LYS A 60 7.46 32.66 4.16
C LYS A 60 8.29 32.95 5.41
N GLY A 61 9.60 32.79 5.27
CA GLY A 61 10.58 33.13 6.30
C GLY A 61 10.80 32.02 7.32
N LYS A 62 11.01 32.41 8.58
CA LYS A 62 11.45 31.53 9.67
C LYS A 62 10.42 31.58 10.78
N ILE A 63 10.16 30.44 11.41
CA ILE A 63 9.37 30.35 12.64
C ILE A 63 10.31 29.94 13.77
N THR A 64 10.18 30.57 14.92
CA THR A 64 10.84 30.10 16.14
C THR A 64 9.80 29.49 17.06
N MET A 65 9.99 28.27 17.51
CA MET A 65 9.11 27.58 18.45
C MET A 65 9.88 27.26 19.73
N ALA A 66 9.21 27.23 20.88
CA ALA A 66 9.75 26.73 22.12
C ALA A 66 8.86 25.62 22.70
N GLN A 67 9.47 24.72 23.47
CA GLN A 67 8.77 23.68 24.22
C GLN A 67 9.33 23.64 25.65
N ALA A 68 8.47 23.38 26.63
CA ALA A 68 8.88 23.20 28.02
C ALA A 68 7.89 22.32 28.81
N ASN A 69 8.39 21.30 29.49
CA ASN A 69 7.66 20.60 30.54
C ASN A 69 7.94 21.28 31.90
N ILE A 70 6.92 21.92 32.50
CA ILE A 70 7.05 22.63 33.78
C ILE A 70 6.00 22.10 34.76
N PRO A 71 6.39 21.18 35.65
CA PRO A 71 5.45 20.45 36.47
C PRO A 71 4.93 21.28 37.66
N ARG A 72 3.77 20.89 38.20
CA ARG A 72 3.15 21.55 39.37
C ARG A 72 4.08 21.66 40.58
N ARG A 73 4.99 20.70 40.75
CA ARG A 73 6.00 20.67 41.82
C ARG A 73 6.98 21.85 41.78
N SER A 74 7.13 22.53 40.64
CA SER A 74 7.98 23.73 40.53
C SER A 74 7.41 24.94 41.27
N GLY A 75 6.12 24.93 41.63
CA GLY A 75 5.44 26.07 42.25
C GLY A 75 5.24 27.26 41.29
N LEU A 76 4.36 28.19 41.67
CA LEU A 76 4.03 29.34 40.81
C LEU A 76 5.24 30.26 40.59
N ASP A 77 6.08 30.45 41.61
CA ASP A 77 7.30 31.27 41.51
C ASP A 77 8.37 30.60 40.64
N GLY A 78 8.53 29.27 40.73
CA GLY A 78 9.42 28.52 39.84
C GLY A 78 8.95 28.56 38.38
N PHE A 79 7.65 28.46 38.15
CA PHE A 79 7.08 28.66 36.82
C PHE A 79 7.34 30.07 36.28
N ARG A 80 7.06 31.11 37.06
CA ARG A 80 7.34 32.51 36.70
C ARG A 80 8.83 32.76 36.43
N ALA A 81 9.72 32.11 37.17
CA ALA A 81 11.17 32.18 36.95
C ALA A 81 11.62 31.42 35.69
N SER A 82 10.88 30.38 35.28
CA SER A 82 11.19 29.56 34.10
C SER A 82 10.75 30.23 32.80
N MET A 83 9.59 30.88 32.76
CA MET A 83 9.03 31.44 31.52
C MET A 83 9.94 32.44 30.79
N PRO A 84 10.65 33.38 31.45
CA PRO A 84 11.63 34.24 30.78
C PRO A 84 12.73 33.47 30.03
N LYS A 85 13.12 32.29 30.53
CA LYS A 85 14.12 31.43 29.86
C LYS A 85 13.53 30.76 28.62
N VAL A 86 12.31 30.22 28.73
CA VAL A 86 11.56 29.63 27.60
C VAL A 86 11.35 30.66 26.48
N LEU A 87 11.08 31.91 26.85
CA LEU A 87 10.85 33.01 25.91
C LEU A 87 12.13 33.69 25.42
N SER A 88 13.32 33.28 25.89
CA SER A 88 14.58 33.99 25.66
C SER A 88 15.00 34.07 24.19
N LYS A 89 14.47 33.18 23.33
CA LYS A 89 14.70 33.18 21.88
C LYS A 89 13.59 33.85 21.07
N ASN A 90 12.69 34.55 21.76
CA ASN A 90 11.57 35.28 21.16
C ASN A 90 10.69 34.39 20.25
N PRO A 91 10.26 33.20 20.72
CA PRO A 91 9.53 32.24 19.89
C PRO A 91 8.19 32.81 19.42
N GLU A 92 7.72 32.44 18.24
CA GLU A 92 6.34 32.74 17.81
C GLU A 92 5.33 31.84 18.52
N PHE A 93 5.71 30.60 18.81
CA PHE A 93 4.87 29.60 19.48
C PHE A 93 5.58 28.95 20.66
N VAL A 94 4.83 28.65 21.72
CA VAL A 94 5.32 27.89 22.88
C VAL A 94 4.37 26.74 23.17
N THR A 95 4.89 25.54 23.36
CA THR A 95 4.12 24.42 23.91
C THR A 95 4.57 24.14 25.33
N LEU A 96 3.60 24.03 26.25
CA LEU A 96 3.85 23.70 27.66
C LEU A 96 3.22 22.37 28.00
N ASN A 97 3.93 21.56 28.79
CA ASN A 97 3.43 20.31 29.35
C ASN A 97 3.38 20.38 30.89
N GLU A 98 2.52 19.56 31.51
CA GLU A 98 2.24 19.53 32.95
C GLU A 98 1.76 20.85 33.59
N ALA A 99 1.24 21.79 32.79
CA ALA A 99 0.82 23.12 33.24
C ALA A 99 -0.60 23.16 33.87
N SER A 100 -1.06 22.05 34.46
CA SER A 100 -2.45 21.86 34.88
C SER A 100 -2.88 22.74 36.07
N GLY A 101 -2.04 22.87 37.10
CA GLY A 101 -2.34 23.71 38.27
C GLY A 101 -2.19 25.23 38.07
N TRP A 102 -2.05 25.70 36.82
CA TRP A 102 -1.83 27.09 36.44
C TRP A 102 -3.03 27.54 35.63
N SER A 103 -3.62 28.70 35.95
CA SER A 103 -4.70 29.27 35.13
C SER A 103 -4.15 29.87 33.84
N LEU A 104 -4.96 29.96 32.78
CA LEU A 104 -4.54 30.63 31.54
C LEU A 104 -4.10 32.07 31.81
N ALA A 105 -4.78 32.79 32.71
CA ALA A 105 -4.39 34.14 33.13
C ALA A 105 -3.02 34.17 33.83
N GLN A 106 -2.68 33.17 34.64
CA GLN A 106 -1.34 33.06 35.26
C GLN A 106 -0.26 32.74 34.21
N ILE A 107 -0.58 31.92 33.22
CA ILE A 107 0.31 31.57 32.10
C ILE A 107 0.58 32.80 31.24
N GLU A 108 -0.46 33.52 30.82
CA GLU A 108 -0.37 34.74 30.01
C GLU A 108 0.34 35.88 30.78
N ALA A 109 0.11 36.01 32.09
CA ALA A 109 0.85 36.95 32.93
C ALA A 109 2.35 36.65 33.01
N ALA A 110 2.74 35.37 32.89
CA ALA A 110 4.14 34.95 32.85
C ALA A 110 4.75 34.99 31.43
N ALA A 111 3.93 35.18 30.40
CA ALA A 111 4.33 35.33 29.00
C ALA A 111 3.69 36.58 28.36
N PRO A 112 4.09 37.81 28.79
CA PRO A 112 3.52 39.03 28.25
C PRO A 112 3.61 39.10 26.72
N GLY A 113 2.50 39.43 26.06
CA GLY A 113 2.39 39.50 24.60
C GLY A 113 2.02 38.17 23.91
N TYR A 114 1.79 37.11 24.68
CA TYR A 114 1.28 35.84 24.20
C TYR A 114 -0.17 35.62 24.64
N SER A 115 -0.94 34.97 23.78
CA SER A 115 -2.23 34.38 24.12
C SER A 115 -2.04 32.88 24.31
N ALA A 116 -2.85 32.29 25.18
CA ALA A 116 -2.76 30.87 25.52
C ALA A 116 -4.08 30.13 25.26
N PHE A 117 -3.98 28.87 24.85
CA PHE A 117 -5.12 27.98 24.70
C PHE A 117 -4.88 26.62 25.32
N ARG A 118 -5.90 26.15 26.05
CA ARG A 118 -6.12 24.75 26.42
C ARG A 118 -7.62 24.47 26.46
N VAL A 119 -7.99 23.22 26.27
CA VAL A 119 -9.40 22.78 26.45
C VAL A 119 -9.65 22.51 27.93
N SER A 120 -10.75 23.05 28.48
CA SER A 120 -11.16 22.82 29.87
C SER A 120 -11.53 21.35 30.12
N ALA A 121 -11.27 20.83 31.32
CA ALA A 121 -11.74 19.50 31.70
C ALA A 121 -13.29 19.44 31.77
N PRO A 122 -13.93 18.34 31.36
CA PRO A 122 -15.38 18.15 31.55
C PRO A 122 -15.75 18.15 33.04
N ALA A 123 -16.88 18.76 33.40
CA ALA A 123 -17.37 18.79 34.78
C ALA A 123 -17.65 17.36 35.29
N GLY A 124 -17.20 17.05 36.52
CA GLY A 124 -17.47 15.76 37.18
C GLY A 124 -16.40 14.67 37.00
N THR A 125 -15.29 14.96 36.33
CA THR A 125 -14.15 14.03 36.22
C THR A 125 -13.32 14.06 37.52
N GLY A 126 -13.04 12.89 38.11
CA GLY A 126 -12.26 12.73 39.35
C GLY A 126 -10.80 13.19 39.21
N ALA A 127 -9.92 12.91 40.18
CA ALA A 127 -8.56 13.44 40.26
C ALA A 127 -7.67 13.33 38.98
N GLY A 128 -8.01 12.50 37.99
CA GLY A 128 -7.40 12.47 36.65
C GLY A 128 -7.75 13.66 35.73
N ALA A 129 -8.79 14.44 36.05
CA ALA A 129 -9.22 15.63 35.33
C ALA A 129 -8.14 16.74 35.25
N GLU A 130 -7.29 16.83 36.28
CA GLU A 130 -6.20 17.81 36.29
C GLU A 130 -5.15 17.48 35.22
N GLN A 131 -4.88 16.20 34.92
CA GLN A 131 -3.85 15.80 33.96
C GLN A 131 -4.28 16.07 32.50
N ALA A 132 -5.59 16.04 32.22
CA ALA A 132 -6.18 16.42 30.95
C ALA A 132 -6.01 17.91 30.57
N MET A 133 -5.51 18.74 31.51
CA MET A 133 -5.32 20.19 31.37
C MET A 133 -3.84 20.62 31.28
N GLY A 134 -2.91 19.67 31.19
CA GLY A 134 -1.47 19.92 31.26
C GLY A 134 -0.82 20.46 29.99
N ASN A 135 -1.47 20.30 28.82
CA ASN A 135 -0.92 20.71 27.53
C ASN A 135 -1.50 22.07 27.11
N VAL A 136 -0.62 23.04 26.85
CA VAL A 136 -0.99 24.42 26.52
C VAL A 136 -0.20 24.86 25.30
N VAL A 137 -0.90 25.51 24.36
CA VAL A 137 -0.28 26.18 23.22
C VAL A 137 -0.38 27.69 23.42
N LEU A 138 0.75 28.38 23.33
CA LEU A 138 0.83 29.85 23.35
C LEU A 138 1.32 30.36 22.00
N TRP A 139 0.88 31.54 21.62
CA TRP A 139 1.33 32.24 20.42
C TRP A 139 1.43 33.74 20.65
N LYS A 140 2.31 34.42 19.89
CA LYS A 140 2.40 35.89 19.91
C LYS A 140 1.11 36.51 19.36
N SER A 141 0.35 37.18 20.22
CA SER A 141 -0.96 37.76 19.87
C SER A 141 -0.85 38.92 18.86
N SER A 142 0.31 39.56 18.78
CA SER A 142 0.60 40.63 17.80
C SER A 142 0.78 40.12 16.37
N THR A 143 1.03 38.81 16.20
CA THR A 143 1.43 38.22 14.91
C THR A 143 0.41 37.20 14.42
N TRP A 144 -0.14 36.40 15.34
CA TRP A 144 -1.01 35.28 15.03
C TRP A 144 -2.37 35.43 15.69
N THR A 145 -3.40 35.11 14.93
CA THR A 145 -4.78 35.06 15.40
C THR A 145 -5.25 33.61 15.37
N LYS A 146 -5.83 33.14 16.47
CA LYS A 146 -6.44 31.80 16.55
C LYS A 146 -7.63 31.73 15.61
N VAL A 147 -7.68 30.66 14.82
CA VAL A 147 -8.81 30.34 13.92
C VAL A 147 -9.61 29.16 14.46
N ASN A 148 -8.93 28.08 14.83
CA ASN A 148 -9.55 26.90 15.42
C ASN A 148 -8.61 26.29 16.48
N GLY A 149 -9.11 25.39 17.32
CA GLY A 149 -8.28 24.66 18.27
C GLY A 149 -9.09 23.66 19.06
N GLY A 150 -8.45 22.55 19.42
CA GLY A 150 -9.11 21.44 20.07
C GLY A 150 -8.15 20.55 20.85
N ARG A 151 -8.64 19.38 21.23
CA ARG A 151 -7.87 18.36 21.93
C ARG A 151 -8.28 16.98 21.43
N VAL A 152 -7.31 16.07 21.32
CA VAL A 152 -7.53 14.65 21.07
C VAL A 152 -6.92 13.82 22.21
N GLN A 153 -7.58 12.74 22.59
CA GLN A 153 -7.01 11.75 23.51
C GLN A 153 -6.11 10.80 22.72
N LEU A 154 -4.84 10.69 23.13
CA LEU A 154 -3.86 9.80 22.51
C LEU A 154 -3.85 8.42 23.16
N VAL A 155 -4.07 8.38 24.47
CA VAL A 155 -4.06 7.14 25.23
C VAL A 155 -5.19 7.19 26.23
N ASP A 156 -6.04 6.17 26.15
CA ASP A 156 -7.01 5.83 27.17
C ASP A 156 -6.36 4.88 28.18
N ASP A 157 -6.40 5.21 29.47
CA ASP A 157 -5.93 4.35 30.55
C ASP A 157 -4.44 3.91 30.45
N ASP A 158 -3.46 4.82 30.60
CA ASP A 158 -2.03 4.46 30.81
C ASP A 158 -1.87 3.75 32.18
N LYS A 159 -2.19 2.44 32.23
CA LYS A 159 -2.15 1.61 33.44
C LYS A 159 -0.71 1.25 33.80
N THR A 160 0.00 2.20 34.41
CA THR A 160 1.42 2.09 34.79
C THR A 160 1.61 1.98 36.31
N PHE A 161 2.87 1.88 36.74
CA PHE A 161 3.25 1.98 38.16
C PHE A 161 4.10 3.23 38.39
N TYR A 162 3.72 4.03 39.37
CA TYR A 162 4.49 5.19 39.84
C TYR A 162 4.85 4.98 41.31
N ASP A 163 6.14 5.03 41.64
CA ASP A 163 6.68 4.69 42.97
C ASP A 163 6.17 3.36 43.53
N GLY A 164 6.03 2.36 42.65
CA GLY A 164 5.55 1.02 42.99
C GLY A 164 4.04 0.90 43.21
N ARG A 165 3.27 1.98 43.03
CA ARG A 165 1.81 1.99 43.14
C ARG A 165 1.15 1.98 41.76
N PRO A 166 0.05 1.23 41.55
CA PRO A 166 -0.68 1.27 40.30
C PRO A 166 -1.32 2.65 40.12
N VAL A 167 -1.12 3.25 38.94
CA VAL A 167 -1.70 4.51 38.52
C VAL A 167 -2.28 4.37 37.11
N THR A 168 -3.31 5.14 36.81
CA THR A 168 -3.94 5.18 35.49
C THR A 168 -3.98 6.63 35.04
N TRP A 169 -3.40 6.93 33.87
CA TRP A 169 -3.30 8.29 33.35
C TRP A 169 -3.78 8.38 31.91
N ASP A 170 -4.61 9.38 31.61
CA ASP A 170 -4.98 9.66 30.23
C ASP A 170 -3.97 10.61 29.58
N ARG A 171 -3.69 10.40 28.29
CA ARG A 171 -2.76 11.25 27.54
C ARG A 171 -3.49 11.96 26.43
N PHE A 172 -3.16 13.22 26.21
CA PHE A 172 -3.84 14.08 25.24
C PHE A 172 -2.85 14.87 24.37
N ALA A 173 -3.32 15.33 23.22
CA ALA A 173 -2.68 16.39 22.43
C ALA A 173 -3.65 17.57 22.30
N THR A 174 -3.18 18.79 22.56
CA THR A 174 -3.91 20.04 22.39
C THR A 174 -3.37 20.75 21.17
N TRP A 175 -4.25 21.20 20.27
CA TRP A 175 -3.84 21.83 19.02
C TRP A 175 -4.52 23.18 18.82
N VAL A 176 -3.85 24.07 18.10
CA VAL A 176 -4.37 25.39 17.71
C VAL A 176 -3.99 25.66 16.27
N MET A 177 -4.96 26.03 15.45
CA MET A 177 -4.76 26.55 14.09
C MET A 177 -4.70 28.07 14.15
N LEU A 178 -3.61 28.63 13.64
CA LEU A 178 -3.25 30.04 13.74
C LEU A 178 -3.08 30.64 12.36
N ARG A 179 -3.59 31.86 12.17
CA ARG A 179 -3.46 32.61 10.92
C ARG A 179 -2.66 33.89 11.13
N ARG A 180 -1.80 34.21 10.17
CA ARG A 180 -1.02 35.46 10.10
C ARG A 180 -1.60 36.40 9.05
N ALA A 181 -1.32 37.70 9.20
CA ALA A 181 -1.86 38.76 8.32
C ALA A 181 -1.51 38.58 6.83
N ASP A 182 -0.41 37.89 6.52
CA ASP A 182 0.03 37.58 5.14
C ASP A 182 -0.70 36.38 4.50
N GLY A 183 -1.68 35.79 5.21
CA GLY A 183 -2.47 34.66 4.72
C GLY A 183 -1.87 33.29 5.04
N ALA A 184 -0.73 33.22 5.73
CA ALA A 184 -0.19 31.95 6.21
C ALA A 184 -1.07 31.35 7.31
N VAL A 185 -1.25 30.02 7.28
CA VAL A 185 -1.91 29.24 8.33
C VAL A 185 -0.93 28.19 8.82
N VAL A 186 -0.80 28.06 10.14
CA VAL A 186 0.06 27.08 10.81
C VAL A 186 -0.72 26.45 11.94
N SER A 187 -0.61 25.14 12.09
CA SER A 187 -1.17 24.41 13.22
C SER A 187 -0.07 24.04 14.21
N VAL A 188 -0.29 24.31 15.49
CA VAL A 188 0.65 23.99 16.58
C VAL A 188 0.02 23.01 17.54
N VAL A 189 0.73 21.91 17.82
CA VAL A 189 0.27 20.83 18.70
C VAL A 189 1.18 20.72 19.93
N SER A 190 0.60 20.79 21.12
CA SER A 190 1.22 20.48 22.41
C SER A 190 0.79 19.09 22.88
N THR A 191 1.74 18.21 23.22
CA THR A 191 1.41 16.87 23.75
C THR A 191 2.38 16.39 24.82
N HIS A 192 1.90 15.52 25.71
CA HIS A 192 2.72 14.81 26.69
C HIS A 192 2.34 13.33 26.62
N HIS A 193 3.23 12.53 26.04
CA HIS A 193 2.99 11.11 25.77
C HIS A 193 3.20 10.24 27.01
N MET A 194 2.72 8.99 26.98
CA MET A 194 2.90 8.03 28.08
C MET A 194 4.37 7.72 28.40
N THR A 195 4.62 7.37 29.66
CA THR A 195 5.98 7.06 30.14
C THR A 195 6.62 5.90 29.38
N ASN A 196 7.94 5.99 29.18
CA ASN A 196 8.70 5.08 28.33
C ASN A 196 8.39 3.59 28.62
N PRO A 197 7.74 2.87 27.69
CA PRO A 197 7.40 1.46 27.87
C PRO A 197 8.63 0.55 28.07
N HIS A 198 9.79 0.95 27.54
CA HIS A 198 11.03 0.19 27.69
C HIS A 198 11.63 0.33 29.10
N ARG A 199 11.51 1.51 29.70
CA ARG A 199 12.00 1.77 31.07
C ARG A 199 11.01 1.29 32.13
N TRP A 200 9.71 1.37 31.83
CA TRP A 200 8.62 1.03 32.75
C TRP A 200 7.65 0.06 32.06
N PRO A 201 8.00 -1.23 31.93
CA PRO A 201 7.21 -2.19 31.16
C PRO A 201 5.99 -2.77 31.91
N LYS A 202 5.90 -2.57 33.22
CA LYS A 202 4.85 -3.17 34.05
C LYS A 202 3.51 -2.45 33.84
N GLN A 203 2.44 -3.24 33.72
CA GLN A 203 1.07 -2.76 33.60
C GLN A 203 0.15 -3.47 34.60
N HIS A 204 -0.85 -2.76 35.12
CA HIS A 204 -1.86 -3.32 36.03
C HIS A 204 -3.21 -3.49 35.32
N GLY A 205 -4.08 -4.35 35.85
CA GLY A 205 -5.44 -4.52 35.32
C GLY A 205 -5.55 -5.25 33.98
N ASN A 206 -4.48 -5.91 33.53
CA ASN A 206 -4.42 -6.74 32.31
C ASN A 206 -5.06 -6.09 31.05
N PRO A 207 -4.56 -4.93 30.60
CA PRO A 207 -5.11 -4.23 29.45
C PRO A 207 -4.92 -5.02 28.14
N PRO A 208 -5.81 -4.83 27.14
CA PRO A 208 -5.78 -5.57 25.87
C PRO A 208 -4.55 -5.27 25.00
N LEU A 209 -3.91 -4.10 25.20
CA LEU A 209 -2.68 -3.70 24.53
C LEU A 209 -1.51 -3.68 25.53
N THR A 210 -0.35 -4.14 25.08
CA THR A 210 0.91 -3.93 25.80
C THR A 210 1.29 -2.44 25.79
N ARG A 211 2.06 -1.99 26.79
CA ARG A 211 2.52 -0.58 26.84
C ARG A 211 3.18 -0.07 25.55
N PRO A 212 4.07 -0.83 24.85
CA PRO A 212 4.59 -0.40 23.55
C PRO A 212 3.53 -0.27 22.45
N GLN A 213 2.55 -1.19 22.41
CA GLN A 213 1.44 -1.12 21.44
C GLN A 213 0.55 0.10 21.73
N GLN A 214 0.26 0.36 23.01
CA GLN A 214 -0.52 1.51 23.44
C GLN A 214 0.22 2.83 23.17
N TYR A 215 1.56 2.86 23.33
CA TYR A 215 2.38 4.00 22.92
C TYR A 215 2.29 4.23 21.40
N GLY A 216 2.50 3.17 20.61
CA GLY A 216 2.47 3.24 19.15
C GLY A 216 1.11 3.70 18.62
N ALA A 217 0.02 3.21 19.19
CA ALA A 217 -1.34 3.64 18.86
C ALA A 217 -1.56 5.13 19.18
N GLY A 218 -1.05 5.63 20.30
CA GLY A 218 -1.09 7.06 20.62
C GLY A 218 -0.33 7.94 19.63
N MET A 219 0.81 7.46 19.13
CA MET A 219 1.53 8.14 18.05
C MET A 219 0.78 8.09 16.71
N ASP A 220 0.05 7.01 16.43
CA ASP A 220 -0.77 6.90 15.22
C ASP A 220 -1.95 7.90 15.26
N ILE A 221 -2.57 8.09 16.43
CA ILE A 221 -3.59 9.13 16.64
C ILE A 221 -3.00 10.54 16.47
N LEU A 222 -1.80 10.77 17.00
CA LEU A 222 -1.09 12.06 16.83
C LEU A 222 -0.79 12.35 15.35
N LEU A 223 -0.44 11.32 14.56
CA LEU A 223 -0.23 11.43 13.12
C LEU A 223 -1.54 11.62 12.33
N GLN A 224 -2.64 11.01 12.75
CA GLN A 224 -3.96 11.28 12.17
C GLN A 224 -4.36 12.74 12.41
N LEU A 225 -4.19 13.26 13.63
CA LEU A 225 -4.42 14.67 13.93
C LEU A 225 -3.57 15.58 13.05
N ARG A 226 -2.28 15.23 12.87
CA ARG A 226 -1.39 15.94 11.95
C ARG A 226 -1.96 15.97 10.55
N ASN A 227 -2.38 14.83 10.00
CA ASN A 227 -2.87 14.72 8.63
C ASN A 227 -4.11 15.62 8.41
N SER A 228 -5.07 15.60 9.35
CA SER A 228 -6.25 16.48 9.28
C SER A 228 -5.88 17.96 9.32
N LEU A 229 -4.86 18.34 10.09
CA LEU A 229 -4.40 19.74 10.17
C LEU A 229 -3.53 20.17 8.97
N ALA A 230 -2.85 19.24 8.31
CA ALA A 230 -1.89 19.51 7.22
C ALA A 230 -2.58 20.01 5.94
N ALA A 231 -3.87 19.71 5.76
CA ALA A 231 -4.74 20.26 4.73
C ALA A 231 -4.83 21.80 4.76
N HIS A 232 -4.59 22.41 5.93
CA HIS A 232 -4.74 23.86 6.13
C HIS A 232 -3.40 24.61 6.11
N GLY A 233 -2.29 23.92 6.38
CA GLY A 233 -0.96 24.51 6.45
C GLY A 233 0.01 23.65 7.25
N PRO A 234 1.28 24.06 7.38
CA PRO A 234 2.29 23.30 8.10
C PRO A 234 1.90 23.03 9.56
N VAL A 235 2.21 21.82 10.05
CA VAL A 235 1.94 21.41 11.43
C VAL A 235 3.26 21.34 12.22
N LEU A 236 3.35 22.05 13.34
CA LEU A 236 4.47 22.01 14.26
C LEU A 236 4.04 21.32 15.56
N ILE A 237 4.81 20.34 16.03
CA ILE A 237 4.43 19.52 17.19
C ILE A 237 5.51 19.63 18.26
N GLY A 238 5.16 20.05 19.47
CA GLY A 238 6.10 20.16 20.58
C GLY A 238 5.59 19.43 21.81
N GLY A 239 6.42 18.61 22.44
CA GLY A 239 5.98 17.87 23.62
C GLY A 239 7.05 17.03 24.29
N ASP A 240 6.74 16.62 25.52
CA ASP A 240 7.44 15.53 26.21
C ASP A 240 6.94 14.19 25.64
N MET A 241 7.77 13.55 24.83
CA MET A 241 7.44 12.28 24.20
C MET A 241 7.76 11.10 25.11
N ASN A 242 8.46 11.28 26.22
CA ASN A 242 8.93 10.21 27.10
C ASN A 242 9.80 9.11 26.41
N THR A 243 10.15 9.23 25.13
CA THR A 243 11.06 8.32 24.40
C THR A 243 12.28 9.08 23.89
N GLN A 244 13.40 8.39 23.68
CA GLN A 244 14.65 9.04 23.27
C GLN A 244 14.69 9.25 21.76
N ALA A 245 15.32 10.35 21.33
CA ALA A 245 15.52 10.64 19.89
C ALA A 245 16.40 9.61 19.17
N SER A 246 17.21 8.85 19.91
CA SER A 246 18.01 7.74 19.38
C SER A 246 17.19 6.53 18.98
N TYR A 247 15.92 6.44 19.39
CA TYR A 247 15.08 5.26 19.14
C TYR A 247 14.44 5.27 17.75
N THR A 248 15.19 5.61 16.69
CA THR A 248 14.65 5.73 15.32
C THR A 248 14.30 4.40 14.67
N ASP A 249 14.83 3.29 15.19
CA ASP A 249 14.65 1.95 14.64
C ASP A 249 13.63 1.12 15.44
N ILE A 250 13.00 1.71 16.46
CA ILE A 250 11.96 1.07 17.27
C ILE A 250 10.60 1.56 16.76
N PRO A 251 9.80 0.73 16.07
CA PRO A 251 8.68 1.20 15.24
C PRO A 251 7.57 1.97 15.97
N TRP A 252 7.42 1.76 17.28
CA TRP A 252 6.38 2.40 18.09
C TRP A 252 6.79 3.74 18.69
N THR A 253 8.07 4.15 18.62
CA THR A 253 8.55 5.37 19.30
C THR A 253 8.24 6.65 18.53
N ALA A 254 8.26 7.79 19.24
CA ALA A 254 7.98 9.09 18.62
C ALA A 254 8.97 9.43 17.50
N ALA A 255 10.27 9.23 17.71
CA ALA A 255 11.30 9.52 16.70
C ALA A 255 11.14 8.66 15.43
N ALA A 256 10.84 7.36 15.58
CA ALA A 256 10.63 6.46 14.44
C ALA A 256 9.37 6.84 13.64
N LYS A 257 8.23 7.04 14.32
CA LYS A 257 6.95 7.41 13.70
C LYS A 257 7.02 8.77 13.00
N MET A 258 7.61 9.77 13.64
CA MET A 258 7.75 11.11 13.07
C MET A 258 8.74 11.14 11.89
N LYS A 259 9.85 10.38 11.96
CA LYS A 259 10.78 10.23 10.83
C LYS A 259 10.09 9.60 9.62
N ALA A 260 9.32 8.53 9.82
CA ALA A 260 8.54 7.88 8.76
C ALA A 260 7.48 8.82 8.14
N ALA A 261 6.91 9.71 8.95
CA ALA A 261 5.99 10.76 8.50
C ALA A 261 6.70 11.95 7.81
N GLY A 262 8.01 11.89 7.61
CA GLY A 262 8.78 12.95 6.95
C GLY A 262 9.00 14.19 7.82
N TYR A 263 9.02 14.05 9.15
CA TYR A 263 9.33 15.14 10.07
C TYR A 263 10.81 15.15 10.46
N GLY A 264 11.37 16.35 10.61
CA GLY A 264 12.61 16.58 11.34
C GLY A 264 12.32 17.02 12.77
N TRP A 265 13.34 17.06 13.62
CA TRP A 265 13.18 17.51 15.00
C TRP A 265 14.40 18.23 15.58
N HIS A 266 14.14 19.00 16.63
CA HIS A 266 15.11 19.42 17.64
C HIS A 266 14.68 18.84 19.00
N ASN A 267 15.59 18.34 19.81
CA ASN A 267 15.24 17.65 21.06
C ASN A 267 16.31 17.83 22.16
N HIS A 268 15.92 17.61 23.41
CA HIS A 268 16.82 17.39 24.54
C HIS A 268 16.22 16.29 25.39
N GLY A 269 16.94 15.17 25.56
CA GLY A 269 16.40 14.00 26.23
C GLY A 269 15.14 13.48 25.54
N VAL A 270 14.00 13.57 26.23
CA VAL A 270 12.69 13.06 25.79
C VAL A 270 11.74 14.15 25.29
N ASP A 271 12.15 15.41 25.36
CA ASP A 271 11.39 16.56 24.88
C ASP A 271 11.72 16.85 23.42
N PHE A 272 10.72 17.15 22.59
CA PHE A 272 10.87 17.38 21.16
C PHE A 272 10.15 18.63 20.66
N ILE A 273 10.70 19.19 19.59
CA ILE A 273 10.02 20.06 18.62
C ILE A 273 10.16 19.41 17.25
N PHE A 274 9.06 18.92 16.70
CA PHE A 274 8.95 18.32 15.36
C PHE A 274 8.46 19.35 14.33
N PHE A 275 9.02 19.31 13.12
CA PHE A 275 8.67 20.17 11.99
C PHE A 275 8.62 19.42 10.65
N PRO A 276 7.79 19.83 9.68
CA PRO A 276 7.49 19.05 8.47
C PRO A 276 8.62 19.14 7.43
N HIS A 277 9.63 18.29 7.58
CA HIS A 277 10.80 18.27 6.71
C HIS A 277 10.47 17.93 5.26
N HIS A 278 9.48 17.06 5.02
CA HIS A 278 8.99 16.73 3.68
C HIS A 278 8.40 17.95 2.93
N GLN A 279 7.85 18.94 3.64
CA GLN A 279 7.38 20.22 3.04
C GLN A 279 8.51 21.24 2.81
N GLY A 280 9.77 20.85 3.01
CA GLY A 280 10.92 21.75 2.85
C GLY A 280 11.36 22.47 4.13
N ALA A 281 10.64 22.33 5.26
CA ALA A 281 11.04 22.95 6.52
C ALA A 281 12.37 22.36 7.04
N ARG A 282 13.29 23.19 7.52
CA ARG A 282 14.61 22.76 8.01
C ARG A 282 14.93 23.43 9.34
N LEU A 283 15.56 22.69 10.25
CA LEU A 283 16.15 23.29 11.45
C LEU A 283 17.31 24.20 11.04
N GLU A 284 17.22 25.47 11.38
CA GLU A 284 18.33 26.40 11.20
C GLU A 284 19.20 26.45 12.46
N GLN A 285 18.55 26.53 13.63
CA GLN A 285 19.25 26.60 14.90
C GLN A 285 18.39 26.07 16.03
N GLY A 286 18.97 25.24 16.88
CA GLY A 286 18.38 24.75 18.12
C GLY A 286 19.05 25.36 19.35
N TRP A 287 18.28 25.54 20.42
CA TRP A 287 18.77 25.88 21.75
C TRP A 287 18.06 25.02 22.78
N ASP A 288 18.74 24.81 23.90
CA ASP A 288 18.16 24.26 25.10
C ASP A 288 18.84 24.87 26.34
N GLY A 289 18.22 24.69 27.50
CA GLY A 289 18.87 25.07 28.74
C GLY A 289 18.05 24.76 29.98
N THR A 290 18.66 25.01 31.13
CA THR A 290 18.05 24.72 32.43
C THR A 290 16.98 25.74 32.80
N MET A 291 15.91 25.28 33.42
CA MET A 291 14.85 26.10 34.04
C MET A 291 14.51 25.56 35.43
N VAL A 292 13.54 26.15 36.13
CA VAL A 292 13.05 25.61 37.40
C VAL A 292 12.06 24.49 37.09
N SER A 293 12.62 23.39 36.60
CA SER A 293 11.99 22.14 36.21
C SER A 293 13.05 21.04 36.23
N ASP A 294 12.63 19.78 36.26
CA ASP A 294 13.49 18.63 35.99
C ASP A 294 13.70 18.37 34.49
N HIS A 295 13.08 19.18 33.63
CA HIS A 295 13.30 19.22 32.19
C HIS A 295 14.05 20.48 31.74
N HIS A 296 14.72 20.38 30.59
CA HIS A 296 15.26 21.54 29.88
C HIS A 296 14.14 22.24 29.11
N TRP A 297 14.26 23.56 28.92
CA TRP A 297 13.47 24.23 27.89
C TRP A 297 14.15 24.01 26.55
N LEU A 298 13.35 23.92 25.48
CA LEU A 298 13.79 23.80 24.10
C LEU A 298 13.37 25.02 23.29
N SER A 299 14.19 25.42 22.33
CA SER A 299 13.75 26.30 21.25
C SER A 299 14.38 25.93 19.92
N ALA A 300 13.59 26.00 18.85
CA ALA A 300 14.03 25.72 17.49
C ALA A 300 13.65 26.88 16.57
N ARG A 301 14.63 27.42 15.85
CA ARG A 301 14.41 28.29 14.70
C ARG A 301 14.39 27.44 13.45
N ILE A 302 13.27 27.47 12.74
CA ILE A 302 12.95 26.60 11.62
C ILE A 302 12.80 27.48 10.38
N ALA A 303 13.60 27.22 9.36
CA ALA A 303 13.43 27.80 8.04
C ALA A 303 12.27 27.09 7.35
N MET A 304 11.19 27.81 7.04
CA MET A 304 9.97 27.19 6.53
C MET A 304 10.03 26.91 5.03
N ASN A 305 10.89 27.61 4.27
CA ASN A 305 11.19 27.35 2.86
C ASN A 305 9.96 27.16 1.93
N GLY A 306 8.84 27.82 2.23
CA GLY A 306 7.62 27.68 1.44
C GLY A 306 6.78 26.45 1.81
N ALA A 307 7.02 25.82 2.97
CA ALA A 307 6.11 24.84 3.55
C ALA A 307 4.69 25.43 3.62
N GLY A 308 3.74 24.70 3.06
CA GLY A 308 2.37 25.15 2.87
C GLY A 308 1.38 24.04 3.17
N PRO A 309 0.09 24.24 2.85
CA PRO A 309 -0.89 23.17 2.95
C PRO A 309 -0.47 22.01 2.04
N GLU A 310 -0.53 20.80 2.56
CA GLU A 310 -0.54 19.61 1.73
C GLU A 310 -1.86 19.59 0.96
N SER A 311 -1.88 19.01 -0.24
CA SER A 311 -3.13 18.77 -0.97
C SER A 311 -4.09 18.06 -0.01
N ALA A 312 -5.10 18.78 0.47
CA ALA A 312 -6.12 18.19 1.32
C ALA A 312 -6.77 17.04 0.53
N PRO A 313 -7.12 15.91 1.15
CA PRO A 313 -8.22 15.11 0.62
C PRO A 313 -9.41 16.07 0.46
N GLU A 314 -10.09 16.05 -0.69
CA GLU A 314 -11.22 16.96 -0.93
C GLU A 314 -12.27 16.82 0.17
N THR A 315 -12.34 17.83 1.04
CA THR A 315 -13.43 18.02 1.99
C THR A 315 -14.37 19.05 1.40
N ALA A 316 -15.54 18.61 0.96
CA ALA A 316 -16.67 19.52 0.78
C ALA A 316 -17.11 20.02 2.17
N THR A 317 -17.17 21.34 2.30
CA THR A 317 -17.41 22.09 3.55
C THR A 317 -18.68 21.70 4.29
N ALA A 318 -18.55 21.63 5.62
CA ALA A 318 -19.57 21.31 6.62
C ALA A 318 -20.67 22.37 6.78
N ASN A 319 -21.79 21.99 7.42
CA ASN A 319 -22.16 22.63 8.69
C ASN A 319 -23.13 21.78 9.54
N ASP A 320 -22.82 21.82 10.85
CA ASP A 320 -23.62 21.56 12.04
C ASP A 320 -23.91 20.11 12.48
N GLY A 321 -23.05 19.64 13.40
CA GLY A 321 -23.56 19.25 14.73
C GLY A 321 -23.26 17.84 15.26
N VAL A 322 -22.08 17.69 15.88
CA VAL A 322 -21.76 16.75 16.99
C VAL A 322 -21.59 15.26 16.65
N VAL A 323 -20.33 14.83 16.74
CA VAL A 323 -19.86 13.43 16.81
C VAL A 323 -19.79 12.98 18.28
N PRO A 324 -20.29 11.78 18.66
CA PRO A 324 -19.75 11.03 19.78
C PRO A 324 -19.05 9.74 19.31
N ALA A 325 -17.73 9.77 19.40
CA ALA A 325 -16.82 8.74 19.90
C ALA A 325 -17.30 7.25 19.93
N ALA A 326 -16.76 6.44 19.00
CA ALA A 326 -16.74 4.96 19.02
C ALA A 326 -15.36 4.32 19.36
N TYR A 327 -15.35 3.20 20.07
CA TYR A 327 -14.27 2.19 19.97
C TYR A 327 -14.79 0.78 20.06
N THR A 328 -13.97 -0.04 19.44
CA THR A 328 -13.84 -1.46 19.66
C THR A 328 -12.34 -1.78 19.58
N PRO A 329 -11.81 -2.64 20.47
CA PRO A 329 -10.42 -3.05 20.47
C PRO A 329 -10.12 -4.06 19.35
N LYS A 330 -8.92 -3.95 18.80
CA LYS A 330 -8.32 -4.81 17.76
C LYS A 330 -7.58 -6.01 18.37
N THR A 331 -7.64 -7.16 17.71
CA THR A 331 -6.52 -8.12 17.52
C THR A 331 -6.87 -8.99 16.31
N ALA A 332 -5.99 -9.41 15.39
CA ALA A 332 -4.54 -9.46 15.33
C ALA A 332 -4.07 -9.15 13.90
N ALA A 333 -2.83 -8.69 13.75
CA ALA A 333 -2.24 -8.31 12.47
C ALA A 333 -1.40 -9.44 11.85
N GLU A 334 -1.30 -9.44 10.52
CA GLU A 334 -0.15 -9.95 9.77
C GLU A 334 0.08 -9.11 8.48
N PRO A 335 1.24 -9.18 7.79
CA PRO A 335 2.17 -8.07 7.61
C PRO A 335 2.35 -7.69 6.10
N PRO A 336 3.37 -6.90 5.66
CA PRO A 336 3.22 -5.89 4.62
C PRO A 336 3.15 -6.42 3.17
N SER A 337 2.60 -5.57 2.30
CA SER A 337 2.39 -5.74 0.86
C SER A 337 3.64 -6.20 0.08
N GLY A 338 3.67 -7.47 -0.31
CA GLY A 338 4.52 -8.01 -1.37
C GLY A 338 3.74 -9.08 -2.12
N ASP A 339 3.09 -8.73 -3.23
CA ASP A 339 2.07 -9.62 -3.82
C ASP A 339 1.93 -9.58 -5.34
N VAL A 340 2.92 -9.09 -6.09
CA VAL A 340 2.84 -9.10 -7.56
C VAL A 340 2.81 -10.54 -8.10
N LEU A 341 3.61 -11.46 -7.55
CA LEU A 341 3.63 -12.86 -7.99
C LEU A 341 2.38 -13.64 -7.55
N ALA A 342 1.84 -13.41 -6.35
CA ALA A 342 0.60 -14.03 -5.89
C ALA A 342 -0.63 -13.49 -6.64
N GLN A 343 -0.64 -12.20 -6.99
CA GLN A 343 -1.66 -11.59 -7.85
C GLN A 343 -1.56 -12.08 -9.30
N LEU A 344 -0.35 -12.24 -9.84
CA LEU A 344 -0.13 -12.84 -11.17
C LEU A 344 -0.52 -14.32 -11.23
N MET A 345 -0.27 -15.09 -10.16
CA MET A 345 -0.77 -16.46 -10.06
C MET A 345 -2.30 -16.47 -9.96
N ARG A 346 -2.91 -15.63 -9.12
CA ARG A 346 -4.37 -15.46 -9.08
C ARG A 346 -4.95 -15.13 -10.47
N LEU A 347 -4.27 -14.30 -11.27
CA LEU A 347 -4.66 -13.96 -12.65
C LEU A 347 -4.44 -15.12 -13.64
N ARG A 348 -3.33 -15.87 -13.54
CA ARG A 348 -3.06 -17.07 -14.37
C ARG A 348 -4.00 -18.24 -14.07
N PHE A 349 -4.45 -18.36 -12.82
CA PHE A 349 -5.40 -19.38 -12.38
C PHE A 349 -6.85 -18.93 -12.51
N ALA A 350 -7.15 -17.65 -12.79
CA ALA A 350 -8.52 -17.12 -12.88
C ALA A 350 -9.40 -17.85 -13.92
N SER A 351 -8.77 -18.44 -14.94
CA SER A 351 -9.43 -19.22 -16.00
C SER A 351 -9.79 -20.65 -15.57
N ASN A 352 -9.00 -21.29 -14.70
CA ASN A 352 -9.20 -22.70 -14.30
C ASN A 352 -9.67 -22.88 -12.84
N TYR A 353 -9.35 -21.92 -11.94
CA TYR A 353 -9.66 -21.93 -10.50
C TYR A 353 -9.98 -20.51 -9.99
N PRO A 354 -11.18 -19.97 -10.32
CA PRO A 354 -11.54 -18.56 -10.10
C PRO A 354 -11.67 -18.13 -8.62
N THR A 355 -11.58 -19.07 -7.67
CA THR A 355 -11.76 -18.84 -6.23
C THR A 355 -10.46 -18.86 -5.42
N MET A 356 -9.29 -19.05 -6.05
CA MET A 356 -8.01 -19.07 -5.31
C MET A 356 -7.65 -17.68 -4.78
N THR A 357 -7.51 -17.58 -3.46
CA THR A 357 -7.11 -16.35 -2.77
C THR A 357 -5.61 -16.11 -2.86
N ALA A 358 -5.18 -14.86 -2.63
CA ALA A 358 -3.75 -14.52 -2.63
C ALA A 358 -2.97 -15.30 -1.54
N GLU A 359 -3.61 -15.57 -0.40
CA GLU A 359 -3.03 -16.39 0.67
C GLU A 359 -2.78 -17.83 0.22
N GLN A 360 -3.79 -18.47 -0.40
CA GLN A 360 -3.66 -19.83 -0.91
C GLN A 360 -2.57 -19.95 -1.98
N ALA A 361 -2.46 -18.94 -2.86
CA ALA A 361 -1.39 -18.86 -3.85
C ALA A 361 0.00 -18.75 -3.18
N ARG A 362 0.17 -17.88 -2.18
CA ARG A 362 1.43 -17.73 -1.42
C ARG A 362 1.83 -19.03 -0.70
N ASN A 363 0.87 -19.73 -0.13
CA ASN A 363 1.12 -20.98 0.58
C ASN A 363 1.50 -22.11 -0.37
N ALA A 364 0.89 -22.19 -1.56
CA ALA A 364 1.30 -23.13 -2.62
C ALA A 364 2.72 -22.84 -3.13
N ILE A 365 3.07 -21.57 -3.37
CA ILE A 365 4.44 -21.14 -3.72
C ILE A 365 5.43 -21.58 -2.64
N THR A 366 5.06 -21.44 -1.36
CA THR A 366 5.92 -21.80 -0.24
C THR A 366 6.21 -23.31 -0.20
N ILE A 367 5.20 -24.16 -0.42
CA ILE A 367 5.36 -25.62 -0.51
C ILE A 367 6.25 -26.00 -1.71
N ALA A 368 6.05 -25.36 -2.87
CA ALA A 368 6.84 -25.60 -4.08
C ALA A 368 8.30 -25.17 -3.92
N GLN A 369 8.56 -24.05 -3.25
CA GLN A 369 9.91 -23.59 -2.97
C GLN A 369 10.65 -24.56 -2.03
N VAL A 370 9.98 -25.07 -0.99
CA VAL A 370 10.54 -26.11 -0.12
C VAL A 370 10.82 -27.40 -0.88
N ALA A 371 9.90 -27.84 -1.74
CA ALA A 371 10.09 -29.02 -2.57
C ALA A 371 11.29 -28.86 -3.51
N ARG A 372 11.44 -27.70 -4.16
CA ARG A 372 12.60 -27.36 -5.00
C ARG A 372 13.90 -27.39 -4.21
N ASP A 373 13.90 -26.81 -3.03
CA ASP A 373 15.10 -26.76 -2.19
C ASP A 373 15.56 -28.13 -1.70
N LEU A 374 14.62 -29.05 -1.51
CA LEU A 374 14.86 -30.43 -1.12
C LEU A 374 15.04 -31.37 -2.33
N LYS A 375 15.00 -30.84 -3.57
CA LYS A 375 15.04 -31.62 -4.83
C LYS A 375 13.98 -32.73 -4.88
N ILE A 376 12.79 -32.45 -4.34
CA ILE A 376 11.65 -33.35 -4.41
C ILE A 376 11.17 -33.41 -5.86
N SER A 377 10.83 -34.61 -6.34
CA SER A 377 10.29 -34.80 -7.68
C SER A 377 8.95 -34.06 -7.84
N ARG A 378 8.58 -33.75 -9.09
CA ARG A 378 7.25 -33.21 -9.43
C ARG A 378 6.13 -33.97 -8.73
N TYR A 379 6.20 -35.30 -8.72
CA TYR A 379 5.18 -36.13 -8.07
C TYR A 379 5.14 -35.93 -6.54
N GLY A 380 6.29 -35.77 -5.88
CA GLY A 380 6.31 -35.45 -4.45
C GLY A 380 5.77 -34.06 -4.13
N LEU A 381 5.98 -33.07 -4.99
CA LEU A 381 5.35 -31.75 -4.86
C LEU A 381 3.83 -31.83 -5.04
N GLN A 382 3.36 -32.58 -6.03
CA GLN A 382 1.94 -32.81 -6.27
C GLN A 382 1.27 -33.45 -5.03
N ILE A 383 1.90 -34.44 -4.42
CA ILE A 383 1.43 -35.07 -3.17
C ILE A 383 1.31 -34.03 -2.04
N ALA A 384 2.30 -33.14 -1.87
CA ALA A 384 2.27 -32.12 -0.82
C ALA A 384 1.18 -31.06 -1.04
N ILE A 385 1.02 -30.58 -2.27
CA ILE A 385 -0.02 -29.60 -2.62
C ILE A 385 -1.41 -30.21 -2.42
N ALA A 386 -1.65 -31.44 -2.90
CA ALA A 386 -2.92 -32.12 -2.69
C ALA A 386 -3.23 -32.34 -1.21
N THR A 387 -2.20 -32.66 -0.42
CA THR A 387 -2.34 -32.80 1.04
C THR A 387 -2.73 -31.47 1.67
N ALA A 388 -2.03 -30.37 1.37
CA ALA A 388 -2.36 -29.06 1.95
C ALA A 388 -3.74 -28.52 1.50
N ILE A 389 -4.18 -28.84 0.28
CA ILE A 389 -5.54 -28.53 -0.17
C ILE A 389 -6.57 -29.34 0.64
N GLN A 390 -6.33 -30.63 0.87
CA GLN A 390 -7.24 -31.44 1.64
C GLN A 390 -7.32 -31.00 3.10
N GLU A 391 -6.17 -30.75 3.73
CA GLU A 391 -6.05 -30.46 5.16
C GLU A 391 -6.49 -29.04 5.51
N SER A 392 -6.15 -28.05 4.69
CA SER A 392 -6.40 -26.64 5.04
C SER A 392 -6.89 -25.78 3.88
N LYS A 393 -7.16 -26.38 2.71
CA LYS A 393 -7.47 -25.66 1.47
C LYS A 393 -6.36 -24.67 1.09
N LEU A 394 -5.09 -24.96 1.42
CA LEU A 394 -3.94 -24.06 1.27
C LEU A 394 -4.02 -22.78 2.13
N VAL A 395 -4.87 -22.73 3.16
CA VAL A 395 -4.93 -21.62 4.12
C VAL A 395 -4.07 -21.96 5.34
N ASN A 396 -3.28 -21.03 5.87
CA ASN A 396 -2.40 -21.33 7.00
C ASN A 396 -3.16 -21.18 8.33
N LEU A 397 -3.96 -22.18 8.66
CA LEU A 397 -4.88 -22.12 9.79
C LEU A 397 -4.15 -22.08 11.14
N THR A 398 -4.55 -21.14 12.00
CA THR A 398 -4.02 -21.03 13.37
C THR A 398 -4.58 -22.10 14.31
N GLY A 399 -5.54 -22.93 13.86
CA GLY A 399 -6.10 -24.09 14.57
C GLY A 399 -7.05 -24.96 13.73
N GLY A 400 -7.40 -26.15 14.25
CA GLY A 400 -8.25 -27.15 13.59
C GLY A 400 -8.73 -28.24 14.56
N ASP A 401 -8.92 -29.48 14.10
CA ASP A 401 -9.32 -30.59 14.99
C ASP A 401 -8.28 -30.82 16.10
N ARG A 402 -8.74 -30.81 17.36
CA ARG A 402 -7.91 -30.88 18.57
C ARG A 402 -6.87 -29.75 18.62
N ASP A 403 -5.58 -30.10 18.54
CA ASP A 403 -4.44 -29.17 18.56
C ASP A 403 -3.74 -29.05 17.19
N SER A 404 -4.40 -29.47 16.11
CA SER A 404 -3.86 -29.34 14.75
C SER A 404 -3.75 -27.89 14.30
N GLY A 405 -2.80 -27.59 13.43
CA GLY A 405 -2.63 -26.26 12.83
C GLY A 405 -1.67 -26.27 11.64
N GLY A 406 -1.68 -25.16 10.90
CA GLY A 406 -0.85 -24.95 9.71
C GLY A 406 -1.40 -25.59 8.44
N LEU A 407 -0.64 -25.45 7.35
CA LEU A 407 -1.01 -25.93 6.00
C LEU A 407 -1.34 -27.42 5.92
N PHE A 408 -0.71 -28.20 6.79
CA PHE A 408 -0.77 -29.65 6.79
C PHE A 408 -1.55 -30.21 7.98
N GLN A 409 -2.17 -29.33 8.79
CA GLN A 409 -2.90 -29.70 10.02
C GLN A 409 -2.12 -30.67 10.93
N GLN A 410 -0.80 -30.44 11.05
CA GLN A 410 0.09 -31.21 11.92
C GLN A 410 -0.20 -30.90 13.39
N ARG A 411 0.15 -31.81 14.31
CA ARG A 411 -0.26 -31.73 15.73
C ARG A 411 0.92 -31.77 16.70
N PRO A 412 1.03 -30.83 17.67
CA PRO A 412 2.07 -30.87 18.69
C PRO A 412 1.98 -32.11 19.58
N SER A 413 0.76 -32.51 19.98
CA SER A 413 0.53 -33.70 20.82
C SER A 413 0.92 -35.03 20.19
N THR A 414 1.15 -35.08 18.87
CA THR A 414 1.64 -36.28 18.17
C THR A 414 3.09 -36.14 17.68
N GLY A 415 3.81 -35.13 18.18
CA GLY A 415 5.26 -35.01 18.00
C GLY A 415 5.72 -34.26 16.75
N TRP A 416 4.83 -33.51 16.07
CA TRP A 416 5.18 -32.75 14.87
C TRP A 416 5.91 -31.41 15.12
N GLY A 417 6.05 -30.98 16.38
CA GLY A 417 6.68 -29.70 16.75
C GLY A 417 5.77 -28.82 17.60
N SER A 418 6.28 -27.68 18.08
CA SER A 418 5.50 -26.68 18.82
C SER A 418 4.47 -25.98 17.93
N ARG A 419 3.47 -25.32 18.55
CA ARG A 419 2.42 -24.59 17.82
C ARG A 419 3.01 -23.59 16.81
N ALA A 420 4.06 -22.87 17.18
CA ALA A 420 4.71 -21.90 16.32
C ALA A 420 5.46 -22.56 15.15
N GLU A 421 5.96 -23.78 15.32
CA GLU A 421 6.67 -24.52 14.26
C GLU A 421 5.69 -25.13 13.26
N ILE A 422 4.57 -25.71 13.72
CA ILE A 422 3.57 -26.33 12.83
C ILE A 422 2.72 -25.30 12.07
N THR A 423 2.54 -24.07 12.59
CA THR A 423 1.86 -22.98 11.88
C THR A 423 2.82 -22.12 11.05
N ASN A 424 4.09 -22.50 10.96
CA ASN A 424 5.03 -21.90 10.02
C ASN A 424 5.02 -22.71 8.71
N PRO A 425 4.52 -22.14 7.59
CA PRO A 425 4.38 -22.84 6.31
C PRO A 425 5.64 -23.55 5.80
N VAL A 426 6.82 -22.95 6.00
CA VAL A 426 8.11 -23.50 5.55
C VAL A 426 8.50 -24.69 6.41
N LEU A 427 8.38 -24.56 7.73
CA LEU A 427 8.72 -25.62 8.68
C LEU A 427 7.76 -26.81 8.55
N ALA A 428 6.46 -26.55 8.41
CA ALA A 428 5.44 -27.57 8.22
C ALA A 428 5.62 -28.35 6.90
N ALA A 429 5.99 -27.67 5.80
CA ALA A 429 6.30 -28.31 4.53
C ALA A 429 7.58 -29.16 4.59
N ARG A 430 8.64 -28.67 5.25
CA ARG A 430 9.87 -29.47 5.48
C ARG A 430 9.59 -30.70 6.33
N ALA A 431 8.73 -30.57 7.34
CA ALA A 431 8.28 -31.69 8.16
C ALA A 431 7.49 -32.69 7.32
N PHE A 432 6.58 -32.23 6.47
CA PHE A 432 5.83 -33.08 5.54
C PHE A 432 6.76 -33.90 4.61
N PHE A 433 7.85 -33.31 4.12
CA PHE A 433 8.84 -34.03 3.29
C PHE A 433 9.83 -34.88 4.08
N GLY A 434 9.84 -34.84 5.42
CA GLY A 434 10.75 -35.63 6.26
C GLY A 434 12.14 -35.02 6.41
N GLN A 435 12.25 -33.70 6.26
CA GLN A 435 13.53 -32.96 6.25
C GLN A 435 13.55 -31.81 7.27
N ALA A 436 12.70 -31.90 8.31
CA ALA A 436 12.67 -30.94 9.41
C ALA A 436 13.44 -31.45 10.63
N GLN A 437 14.21 -30.57 11.28
CA GLN A 437 14.95 -30.91 12.50
C GLN A 437 14.11 -30.91 13.78
N HIS A 438 12.94 -30.26 13.77
CA HIS A 438 12.10 -30.07 14.96
C HIS A 438 11.12 -31.23 15.22
N THR A 439 11.04 -32.21 14.32
CA THR A 439 10.15 -33.38 14.45
C THR A 439 10.91 -34.67 14.15
N GLY A 440 10.59 -35.73 14.88
CA GLY A 440 11.07 -37.09 14.62
C GLY A 440 10.06 -37.95 13.84
N ASN A 441 8.91 -37.39 13.46
CA ASN A 441 7.92 -38.10 12.66
C ASN A 441 8.42 -38.28 11.22
N PRO A 442 8.23 -39.46 10.62
CA PRO A 442 8.64 -39.71 9.24
C PRO A 442 7.79 -38.87 8.29
N GLY A 443 8.44 -38.17 7.37
CA GLY A 443 7.77 -37.48 6.26
C GLY A 443 7.82 -38.27 4.97
N LEU A 444 7.37 -37.68 3.87
CA LEU A 444 7.17 -38.36 2.59
C LEU A 444 8.42 -39.11 2.11
N LEU A 445 9.60 -38.51 2.24
CA LEU A 445 10.86 -39.14 1.80
C LEU A 445 11.28 -40.33 2.67
N ASP A 446 10.77 -40.42 3.90
CA ASP A 446 11.06 -41.51 4.83
C ASP A 446 10.14 -42.73 4.61
N ILE A 447 9.10 -42.60 3.77
CA ILE A 447 8.15 -43.66 3.44
C ILE A 447 8.72 -44.55 2.32
N PRO A 448 9.07 -45.82 2.56
CA PRO A 448 9.68 -46.65 1.52
C PRO A 448 8.73 -46.87 0.32
N GLY A 449 9.21 -46.59 -0.88
CA GLY A 449 8.46 -46.82 -2.13
C GLY A 449 7.37 -45.80 -2.43
N TRP A 450 7.34 -44.65 -1.73
CA TRP A 450 6.33 -43.59 -1.93
C TRP A 450 6.20 -43.12 -3.38
N GLN A 451 7.28 -43.19 -4.17
CA GLN A 451 7.31 -42.80 -5.58
C GLN A 451 6.36 -43.63 -6.46
N ASN A 452 6.06 -44.86 -6.02
CA ASN A 452 5.19 -45.80 -6.73
C ASN A 452 3.84 -45.96 -6.05
N MET A 453 3.59 -45.24 -4.95
CA MET A 453 2.29 -45.22 -4.27
C MET A 453 1.33 -44.30 -5.02
N ALA A 454 0.04 -44.62 -4.99
CA ALA A 454 -0.97 -43.65 -5.37
C ALA A 454 -0.87 -42.41 -4.46
N LEU A 455 -1.17 -41.22 -4.98
CA LEU A 455 -0.98 -39.95 -4.26
C LEU A 455 -1.66 -39.97 -2.88
N THR A 456 -2.85 -40.55 -2.81
CA THR A 456 -3.60 -40.70 -1.56
C THR A 456 -2.91 -41.59 -0.54
N GLN A 457 -2.31 -42.69 -0.99
CA GLN A 457 -1.58 -43.62 -0.13
C GLN A 457 -0.31 -42.97 0.40
N ALA A 458 0.39 -42.20 -0.44
CA ALA A 458 1.59 -41.47 -0.05
C ALA A 458 1.27 -40.34 0.95
N ALA A 459 0.23 -39.53 0.68
CA ALA A 459 -0.24 -38.48 1.59
C ALA A 459 -0.69 -39.06 2.94
N GLN A 460 -1.46 -40.15 2.90
CA GLN A 460 -1.94 -40.83 4.10
C GLN A 460 -0.81 -41.47 4.91
N ALA A 461 0.23 -42.02 4.27
CA ALA A 461 1.37 -42.60 4.97
C ALA A 461 2.10 -41.57 5.83
N VAL A 462 2.07 -40.29 5.43
CA VAL A 462 2.62 -39.15 6.18
C VAL A 462 1.62 -38.63 7.22
N GLN A 463 0.39 -38.30 6.82
CA GLN A 463 -0.57 -37.58 7.67
C GLN A 463 -1.31 -38.46 8.67
N ARG A 464 -1.51 -39.75 8.34
CA ARG A 464 -2.33 -40.70 9.13
C ARG A 464 -3.73 -40.12 9.44
N SER A 465 -4.36 -39.52 8.44
CA SER A 465 -5.68 -38.87 8.55
C SER A 465 -6.82 -39.88 8.76
N GLY A 466 -7.94 -39.43 9.34
CA GLY A 466 -9.15 -40.23 9.52
C GLY A 466 -9.92 -40.52 8.22
N TYR A 467 -9.56 -39.85 7.11
CA TYR A 467 -10.24 -39.94 5.82
C TYR A 467 -9.23 -40.16 4.68
N PRO A 468 -8.62 -41.35 4.58
CA PRO A 468 -7.47 -41.63 3.70
C PRO A 468 -7.73 -41.41 2.20
N ASP A 469 -8.98 -41.57 1.74
CA ASP A 469 -9.32 -41.44 0.32
C ASP A 469 -9.60 -39.98 -0.10
N ALA A 470 -9.72 -39.05 0.86
CA ALA A 470 -10.15 -37.69 0.59
C ALA A 470 -9.10 -36.86 -0.19
N TYR A 471 -7.84 -37.31 -0.25
CA TYR A 471 -6.80 -36.68 -1.05
C TYR A 471 -6.99 -36.87 -2.56
N ALA A 472 -7.72 -37.92 -3.00
CA ALA A 472 -7.83 -38.31 -4.41
C ALA A 472 -8.46 -37.22 -5.27
N GLN A 473 -9.45 -36.52 -4.72
CA GLN A 473 -10.20 -35.48 -5.44
C GLN A 473 -9.35 -34.26 -5.79
N TRP A 474 -8.16 -34.12 -5.20
CA TRP A 474 -7.26 -32.98 -5.42
C TRP A 474 -6.07 -33.32 -6.30
N GLU A 475 -5.97 -34.55 -6.82
CA GLU A 475 -4.82 -35.00 -7.60
C GLU A 475 -4.62 -34.18 -8.89
N ASP A 476 -5.68 -33.96 -9.67
CA ASP A 476 -5.62 -33.15 -10.89
C ASP A 476 -5.33 -31.68 -10.60
N VAL A 477 -6.02 -31.11 -9.60
CA VAL A 477 -5.84 -29.70 -9.19
C VAL A 477 -4.43 -29.44 -8.67
N ALA A 478 -3.90 -30.36 -7.86
CA ALA A 478 -2.53 -30.30 -7.38
C ALA A 478 -1.53 -30.51 -8.51
N GLY A 479 -1.88 -31.31 -9.53
CA GLY A 479 -1.10 -31.48 -10.75
C GLY A 479 -0.94 -30.17 -11.52
N ASP A 480 -2.04 -29.49 -11.80
CA ASP A 480 -2.05 -28.19 -12.49
C ASP A 480 -1.24 -27.12 -11.73
N ILE A 481 -1.44 -27.06 -10.41
CA ILE A 481 -0.69 -26.14 -9.53
C ILE A 481 0.80 -26.51 -9.54
N THR A 482 1.13 -27.79 -9.49
CA THR A 482 2.52 -28.27 -9.50
C THR A 482 3.21 -28.02 -10.83
N ASP A 483 2.53 -28.20 -11.96
CA ASP A 483 3.05 -27.91 -13.30
C ASP A 483 3.35 -26.43 -13.48
N LEU A 484 2.48 -25.57 -12.95
CA LEU A 484 2.72 -24.13 -12.98
C LEU A 484 3.88 -23.70 -12.07
N LEU A 485 4.04 -24.37 -10.92
CA LEU A 485 5.04 -24.03 -9.90
C LEU A 485 6.41 -24.72 -10.12
N GLY A 486 6.45 -25.77 -10.94
CA GLY A 486 7.49 -26.79 -10.91
C GLY A 486 7.95 -27.31 -12.27
N GLY A 487 7.98 -26.47 -13.30
CA GLY A 487 8.65 -26.77 -14.57
C GLY A 487 10.14 -27.10 -14.37
N ASP A 488 10.40 -28.40 -14.19
CA ASP A 488 11.64 -29.18 -14.19
C ASP A 488 12.68 -29.00 -13.06
N LEU A 489 12.81 -30.06 -12.26
CA LEU A 489 14.01 -30.44 -11.50
C LEU A 489 14.14 -31.97 -11.52
N PRO A 490 15.33 -32.59 -11.56
CA PRO A 490 16.64 -32.21 -12.13
C PRO A 490 17.08 -33.18 -13.26
N ASP A 491 17.92 -32.78 -14.23
CA ASP A 491 19.39 -32.86 -14.23
C ASP A 491 19.98 -31.84 -15.23
N LEU A 492 21.14 -31.24 -14.93
CA LEU A 492 21.95 -30.50 -15.92
C LEU A 492 22.71 -31.52 -16.80
N PRO A 493 22.72 -31.35 -18.14
CA PRO A 493 23.70 -30.44 -18.76
C PRO A 493 23.17 -29.64 -19.95
N ASP A 494 23.97 -28.64 -20.32
CA ASP A 494 23.82 -27.64 -21.39
C ASP A 494 23.10 -28.09 -22.67
N GLU A 495 22.21 -27.22 -23.19
CA GLU A 495 22.19 -26.66 -24.57
C GLU A 495 20.77 -26.11 -24.87
N GLY A 496 20.70 -24.78 -25.03
CA GLY A 496 19.66 -23.97 -25.70
C GLY A 496 18.20 -24.44 -25.76
N GLY A 497 17.30 -23.69 -25.11
CA GLY A 497 15.86 -23.76 -25.41
C GLY A 497 14.96 -22.97 -24.47
N THR A 498 14.87 -21.65 -24.65
CA THR A 498 13.88 -20.78 -23.99
C THR A 498 12.57 -20.69 -24.80
N THR A 499 11.40 -20.74 -24.15
CA THR A 499 10.12 -20.31 -24.76
C THR A 499 9.53 -19.08 -24.06
N ASN A 500 9.94 -17.92 -24.61
CA ASN A 500 9.31 -16.61 -24.78
C ASN A 500 8.21 -16.10 -23.84
N VAL A 501 8.52 -14.93 -23.29
CA VAL A 501 7.60 -13.86 -22.92
C VAL A 501 6.97 -13.30 -24.21
N SER A 502 5.69 -13.60 -24.46
CA SER A 502 4.98 -13.08 -25.63
C SER A 502 4.43 -11.69 -25.37
N THR A 503 5.23 -10.66 -25.65
CA THR A 503 4.82 -9.32 -26.19
C THR A 503 6.03 -8.38 -26.44
N CYS A 504 7.19 -8.94 -26.81
CA CYS A 504 8.26 -8.18 -27.48
C CYS A 504 8.53 -8.85 -28.82
N GLN A 505 7.66 -8.62 -29.80
CA GLN A 505 7.95 -9.00 -31.19
C GLN A 505 8.15 -7.73 -32.00
N ASN A 506 9.35 -7.15 -31.83
CA ASN A 506 10.30 -6.89 -32.93
C ASN A 506 11.47 -5.98 -32.52
N ASP A 507 11.46 -5.42 -31.30
CA ASP A 507 12.64 -4.74 -30.77
C ASP A 507 13.48 -5.72 -29.94
N THR A 508 14.64 -6.06 -30.48
CA THR A 508 15.64 -6.83 -29.73
C THR A 508 16.23 -5.89 -28.69
N VAL A 509 15.74 -5.97 -27.44
CA VAL A 509 16.37 -5.28 -26.32
C VAL A 509 17.74 -5.92 -26.10
N ASN A 510 18.80 -5.11 -26.13
CA ASN A 510 20.16 -5.63 -26.07
C ASN A 510 20.51 -6.03 -24.63
N PRO A 511 21.18 -7.19 -24.42
CA PRO A 511 21.75 -7.54 -23.13
C PRO A 511 22.66 -6.45 -22.59
N VAL A 512 22.57 -6.21 -21.28
CA VAL A 512 23.45 -5.28 -20.56
C VAL A 512 24.46 -6.10 -19.77
N THR A 513 25.76 -5.87 -20.02
CA THR A 513 26.83 -6.52 -19.27
C THR A 513 27.38 -5.56 -18.21
N VAL A 514 27.22 -5.95 -16.96
CA VAL A 514 27.74 -5.22 -15.80
C VAL A 514 28.94 -5.95 -15.20
N GLY A 515 29.83 -5.21 -14.52
CA GLY A 515 31.00 -5.81 -13.88
C GLY A 515 31.34 -5.17 -12.53
N THR A 516 31.98 -5.91 -11.64
CA THR A 516 32.52 -5.37 -10.39
C THR A 516 33.96 -5.83 -10.16
N LEU A 517 34.79 -4.91 -9.68
CA LEU A 517 36.21 -5.17 -9.39
C LEU A 517 36.72 -4.28 -8.24
N ASN A 518 37.21 -4.92 -7.18
CA ASN A 518 38.03 -4.24 -6.17
C ASN A 518 39.45 -4.03 -6.73
N LEU A 519 39.89 -2.77 -6.86
CA LEU A 519 41.13 -2.41 -7.57
C LEU A 519 42.42 -2.59 -6.74
N LEU A 520 42.32 -2.92 -5.45
CA LEU A 520 43.40 -2.83 -4.48
C LEU A 520 43.98 -1.41 -4.42
N GLY A 521 43.56 -0.65 -3.42
CA GLY A 521 43.86 0.78 -3.32
C GLY A 521 45.34 1.12 -3.33
N ALA A 522 45.71 2.27 -3.88
CA ALA A 522 47.09 2.77 -3.98
C ALA A 522 47.87 2.68 -2.65
N GLY A 523 47.17 2.93 -1.54
CA GLY A 523 47.74 2.86 -0.19
C GLY A 523 48.33 1.48 0.15
N HIS A 524 47.81 0.40 -0.43
CA HIS A 524 48.30 -0.97 -0.19
C HIS A 524 49.54 -1.35 -1.01
N THR A 525 49.90 -0.56 -2.02
CA THR A 525 50.98 -0.89 -2.97
C THR A 525 52.05 0.20 -3.12
N ASP A 526 51.82 1.41 -2.62
CA ASP A 526 52.78 2.52 -2.74
C ASP A 526 53.93 2.43 -1.74
N THR A 527 53.74 1.71 -0.62
CA THR A 527 54.78 1.51 0.39
C THR A 527 55.56 0.23 0.10
N ALA A 528 56.89 0.34 -0.04
CA ALA A 528 57.77 -0.81 -0.22
C ALA A 528 57.61 -1.82 0.93
N GLY A 529 57.18 -3.04 0.60
CA GLY A 529 57.04 -4.14 1.55
C GLY A 529 55.62 -4.40 2.09
N GLU A 530 54.64 -3.53 1.83
CA GLU A 530 53.26 -3.72 2.32
C GLU A 530 52.52 -4.85 1.58
N ARG A 531 52.68 -4.92 0.25
CA ARG A 531 52.35 -6.09 -0.58
C ARG A 531 53.42 -6.34 -1.66
N PRO A 532 54.56 -6.97 -1.30
CA PRO A 532 55.73 -7.09 -2.18
C PRO A 532 55.48 -7.93 -3.44
N ALA A 533 54.37 -8.68 -3.48
CA ALA A 533 53.98 -9.46 -4.65
C ALA A 533 53.34 -8.61 -5.76
N TYR A 534 52.84 -7.40 -5.46
CA TYR A 534 52.07 -6.55 -6.38
C TYR A 534 52.90 -5.34 -6.85
N ASP A 535 52.72 -4.95 -8.11
CA ASP A 535 53.23 -3.69 -8.62
C ASP A 535 52.45 -2.48 -8.04
N THR A 536 53.02 -1.29 -8.19
CA THR A 536 52.38 -0.01 -7.84
C THR A 536 51.08 0.21 -8.62
N TRP A 537 50.16 1.01 -8.07
CA TRP A 537 48.81 1.18 -8.66
C TRP A 537 48.84 1.70 -10.10
N ASP A 538 49.82 2.52 -10.45
CA ASP A 538 49.95 3.18 -11.76
C ASP A 538 50.27 2.19 -12.87
N LYS A 539 50.97 1.09 -12.54
CA LYS A 539 51.23 -0.03 -13.45
C LYS A 539 50.04 -0.99 -13.55
N ARG A 540 49.28 -1.15 -12.47
CA ARG A 540 48.14 -2.08 -12.39
C ARG A 540 46.86 -1.53 -13.02
N LEU A 541 46.56 -0.24 -12.82
CA LEU A 541 45.32 0.39 -13.28
C LEU A 541 45.07 0.25 -14.80
N PRO A 542 46.07 0.42 -15.70
CA PRO A 542 45.86 0.14 -17.11
C PRO A 542 45.54 -1.32 -17.43
N GLY A 543 46.08 -2.25 -16.64
CA GLY A 543 45.71 -3.67 -16.74
C GLY A 543 44.25 -3.89 -16.34
N ALA A 544 43.81 -3.29 -15.23
CA ALA A 544 42.43 -3.42 -14.74
C ALA A 544 41.41 -2.88 -15.74
N MET A 545 41.63 -1.68 -16.29
CA MET A 545 40.73 -1.08 -17.28
C MET A 545 40.66 -1.92 -18.57
N ARG A 546 41.79 -2.42 -19.06
CA ARG A 546 41.80 -3.33 -20.22
C ARG A 546 41.04 -4.62 -19.94
N THR A 547 41.12 -5.17 -18.73
CA THR A 547 40.35 -6.38 -18.37
C THR A 547 38.85 -6.10 -18.36
N ILE A 548 38.41 -4.95 -17.84
CA ILE A 548 36.99 -4.52 -17.86
C ILE A 548 36.50 -4.35 -19.30
N GLU A 549 37.27 -3.66 -20.14
CA GLU A 549 36.96 -3.42 -21.56
C GLU A 549 36.89 -4.74 -22.35
N ASN A 550 37.86 -5.63 -22.17
CA ASN A 550 37.89 -6.93 -22.85
C ASN A 550 36.75 -7.86 -22.44
N ALA A 551 36.18 -7.65 -21.25
CA ALA A 551 35.03 -8.42 -20.76
C ALA A 551 33.68 -7.91 -21.32
N GLY A 552 33.68 -6.84 -22.14
CA GLY A 552 32.47 -6.28 -22.73
C GLY A 552 31.54 -5.62 -21.71
N VAL A 553 32.07 -5.20 -20.56
CA VAL A 553 31.32 -4.50 -19.53
C VAL A 553 31.00 -3.09 -20.02
N SER A 554 29.74 -2.66 -19.94
CA SER A 554 29.35 -1.27 -20.24
C SER A 554 29.05 -0.45 -19.00
N ILE A 555 28.85 -1.08 -17.83
CA ILE A 555 28.73 -0.42 -16.53
C ILE A 555 29.50 -1.20 -15.46
N ALA A 556 30.40 -0.56 -14.72
CA ALA A 556 31.19 -1.23 -13.68
C ALA A 556 31.15 -0.56 -12.30
N GLY A 557 31.01 -1.36 -11.26
CA GLY A 557 31.25 -0.96 -9.87
C GLY A 557 32.70 -1.20 -9.46
N LEU A 558 33.40 -0.15 -9.02
CA LEU A 558 34.80 -0.25 -8.56
C LEU A 558 34.91 0.04 -7.07
N GLN A 559 35.71 -0.77 -6.36
CA GLN A 559 36.00 -0.63 -4.94
C GLN A 559 37.50 -0.32 -4.69
N GLU A 560 37.79 0.26 -3.53
CA GLU A 560 39.13 0.72 -3.10
C GLU A 560 39.85 1.70 -4.05
N VAL A 561 39.10 2.52 -4.79
CA VAL A 561 39.65 3.55 -5.67
C VAL A 561 40.23 4.70 -4.84
N HIS A 562 41.51 4.63 -4.50
CA HIS A 562 42.21 5.68 -3.75
C HIS A 562 42.47 6.93 -4.60
N PRO A 563 42.72 8.10 -3.99
CA PRO A 563 42.76 9.38 -4.71
C PRO A 563 43.66 9.43 -5.97
N PRO A 564 44.87 8.85 -5.99
CA PRO A 564 45.69 8.82 -7.21
C PRO A 564 45.04 8.03 -8.36
N GLN A 565 44.42 6.88 -8.04
CA GLN A 565 43.69 6.06 -9.02
C GLN A 565 42.43 6.77 -9.52
N ALA A 566 41.66 7.41 -8.63
CA ALA A 566 40.48 8.18 -9.01
C ALA A 566 40.84 9.33 -9.96
N LYS A 567 41.95 10.03 -9.68
CA LYS A 567 42.46 11.08 -10.58
C LYS A 567 42.87 10.50 -11.93
N ALA A 568 43.59 9.38 -11.95
CA ALA A 568 44.01 8.74 -13.19
C ALA A 568 42.82 8.24 -14.03
N LEU A 569 41.75 7.72 -13.40
CA LEU A 569 40.50 7.37 -14.07
C LEU A 569 39.86 8.61 -14.73
N ALA A 570 39.75 9.71 -13.99
CA ALA A 570 39.20 10.97 -14.51
C ALA A 570 40.07 11.63 -15.58
N ASP A 571 41.40 11.51 -15.51
CA ASP A 571 42.31 12.15 -16.47
C ASP A 571 42.50 11.33 -17.75
N ARG A 572 42.68 10.00 -17.61
CA ARG A 572 43.13 9.12 -18.71
C ARG A 572 41.98 8.43 -19.42
N TYR A 573 40.86 8.18 -18.73
CA TYR A 573 39.77 7.34 -19.24
C TYR A 573 38.45 8.09 -19.44
N ALA A 574 38.35 9.37 -19.04
CA ALA A 574 37.11 10.13 -19.10
C ALA A 574 36.55 10.37 -20.51
N ALA A 575 37.36 10.17 -21.56
CA ALA A 575 36.89 10.24 -22.94
C ALA A 575 35.89 9.13 -23.28
N GLN A 576 36.09 7.93 -22.73
CA GLN A 576 35.21 6.78 -22.94
C GLN A 576 34.31 6.52 -21.73
N TRP A 577 34.82 6.73 -20.52
CA TRP A 577 34.14 6.33 -19.30
C TRP A 577 33.55 7.53 -18.54
N GLY A 578 32.26 7.45 -18.23
CA GLY A 578 31.60 8.25 -17.20
C GLY A 578 31.95 7.69 -15.83
N MET A 579 31.88 8.53 -14.80
CA MET A 579 32.24 8.10 -13.44
C MET A 579 31.51 8.92 -12.38
N TYR A 580 30.98 8.23 -11.38
CA TYR A 580 30.42 8.85 -10.18
C TYR A 580 30.89 8.16 -8.88
N PRO A 581 31.28 8.92 -7.85
CA PRO A 581 31.64 10.34 -7.90
C PRO A 581 32.84 10.59 -8.81
N ALA A 582 32.83 11.67 -9.60
CA ALA A 582 33.99 12.03 -10.40
C ALA A 582 35.19 12.50 -9.53
N SER A 583 34.93 12.96 -8.30
CA SER A 583 35.93 13.49 -7.37
C SER A 583 35.54 13.24 -5.91
N GLY A 584 36.45 13.55 -4.97
CA GLY A 584 36.20 13.44 -3.53
C GLY A 584 36.85 12.22 -2.88
N LYS A 585 36.57 12.04 -1.57
CA LYS A 585 37.23 11.03 -0.72
C LYS A 585 36.61 9.63 -0.79
N ALA A 586 35.45 9.48 -1.41
CA ALA A 586 34.80 8.18 -1.54
C ALA A 586 35.73 7.22 -2.30
N GLN A 587 35.83 5.98 -1.85
CA GLN A 587 36.70 4.96 -2.44
C GLN A 587 35.92 4.00 -3.35
N ASN A 588 34.60 4.11 -3.42
CA ASN A 588 33.75 3.36 -4.33
C ASN A 588 33.32 4.25 -5.50
N ARG A 589 33.22 3.65 -6.69
CA ARG A 589 32.80 4.32 -7.92
C ARG A 589 31.84 3.44 -8.71
N VAL A 590 30.96 4.08 -9.46
CA VAL A 590 30.29 3.48 -10.64
C VAL A 590 30.87 4.18 -11.86
N ILE A 591 31.31 3.41 -12.85
CA ILE A 591 31.75 3.89 -14.17
C ILE A 591 30.86 3.30 -15.26
N TRP A 592 30.70 4.00 -16.38
CA TRP A 592 29.89 3.54 -17.52
C TRP A 592 30.46 3.99 -18.85
N ASP A 593 30.24 3.23 -19.93
CA ASP A 593 30.64 3.67 -21.28
C ASP A 593 29.73 4.81 -21.74
N ARG A 594 30.30 5.98 -22.01
CA ARG A 594 29.59 7.21 -22.42
C ARG A 594 28.97 7.09 -23.80
N ASN A 595 29.40 6.14 -24.62
CA ASN A 595 28.79 5.87 -25.92
C ASN A 595 27.49 5.08 -25.78
N GLU A 596 27.27 4.41 -24.65
CA GLU A 596 26.08 3.60 -24.39
C GLU A 596 25.14 4.21 -23.36
N TRP A 597 25.68 4.91 -22.36
CA TRP A 597 24.92 5.37 -21.20
C TRP A 597 25.17 6.84 -20.86
N GLU A 598 24.10 7.54 -20.49
CA GLU A 598 24.11 8.85 -19.87
C GLU A 598 23.58 8.80 -18.43
N GLN A 599 24.18 9.58 -17.54
CA GLN A 599 23.71 9.69 -16.16
C GLN A 599 22.51 10.62 -16.07
N THR A 600 21.39 10.12 -15.53
CA THR A 600 20.19 10.93 -15.24
C THR A 600 20.03 11.25 -13.77
N ASP A 601 20.52 10.39 -12.87
CA ASP A 601 20.55 10.65 -11.43
C ASP A 601 21.80 10.01 -10.80
N ALA A 602 22.32 10.61 -9.72
CA ALA A 602 23.39 10.02 -8.93
C ALA A 602 23.42 10.56 -7.49
N ARG A 603 23.60 9.66 -6.53
CA ARG A 603 23.67 9.99 -5.10
C ARG A 603 24.62 9.07 -4.35
N LEU A 604 25.14 9.56 -3.23
CA LEU A 604 25.83 8.74 -2.25
C LEU A 604 24.81 8.25 -1.23
N VAL A 605 24.75 6.93 -1.04
CA VAL A 605 23.90 6.28 -0.04
C VAL A 605 24.79 5.74 1.07
N ASP A 606 24.57 6.20 2.29
CA ASP A 606 25.42 5.89 3.44
C ASP A 606 25.19 4.47 3.97
N ILE A 607 26.25 3.67 4.01
CA ILE A 607 26.27 2.38 4.70
C ILE A 607 27.31 2.40 5.84
N PRO A 608 27.07 1.71 6.96
CA PRO A 608 28.05 1.59 8.03
C PRO A 608 29.26 0.78 7.57
N TYR A 609 30.45 1.31 7.84
CA TYR A 609 31.73 0.68 7.58
C TYR A 609 32.49 0.41 8.90
N PHE A 610 33.83 0.41 8.87
CA PHE A 610 34.64 0.18 10.07
C PHE A 610 34.34 1.18 11.21
N GLY A 611 34.14 0.64 12.42
CA GLY A 611 33.81 1.43 13.61
C GLY A 611 32.43 2.08 13.59
N GLY A 612 31.52 1.61 12.72
CA GLY A 612 30.15 2.10 12.61
C GLY A 612 30.03 3.47 11.94
N LYS A 613 31.10 3.95 11.30
CA LYS A 613 31.09 5.19 10.55
C LYS A 613 30.41 4.97 9.21
N ASP A 614 29.45 5.83 8.91
CA ASP A 614 28.78 5.83 7.61
C ASP A 614 29.74 6.28 6.50
N VAL A 615 29.74 5.53 5.39
CA VAL A 615 30.50 5.82 4.18
C VAL A 615 29.53 5.81 3.00
N GLY A 616 29.52 6.90 2.24
CA GLY A 616 28.68 7.04 1.06
C GLY A 616 29.09 6.09 -0.07
N MET A 617 28.17 5.22 -0.47
CA MET A 617 28.28 4.28 -1.59
C MET A 617 27.54 4.82 -2.81
N PRO A 618 28.15 4.81 -4.01
CA PRO A 618 27.61 5.47 -5.19
C PRO A 618 26.48 4.69 -5.85
N LEU A 619 25.29 5.29 -5.88
CA LEU A 619 24.11 4.84 -6.58
C LEU A 619 23.83 5.77 -7.77
N VAL A 620 23.69 5.22 -8.96
CA VAL A 620 23.57 5.97 -10.22
C VAL A 620 22.40 5.44 -11.04
N GLN A 621 21.60 6.31 -11.61
CA GLN A 621 20.65 5.99 -12.67
C GLN A 621 21.27 6.33 -14.02
N LEU A 622 21.22 5.37 -14.94
CA LEU A 622 21.74 5.48 -16.29
C LEU A 622 20.61 5.26 -17.30
N THR A 623 20.59 6.11 -18.33
CA THR A 623 19.69 5.98 -19.49
C THR A 623 20.53 5.71 -20.73
N GLY A 624 20.06 4.87 -21.63
CA GLY A 624 20.77 4.53 -22.86
C GLY A 624 20.81 5.70 -23.84
N THR A 625 21.99 5.95 -24.41
CA THR A 625 22.19 7.03 -25.39
C THR A 625 21.43 6.76 -26.69
N ALA A 626 20.90 7.82 -27.30
CA ALA A 626 20.18 7.71 -28.57
C ALA A 626 21.10 7.18 -29.69
N GLY A 627 20.72 6.05 -30.31
CA GLY A 627 21.48 5.40 -31.38
C GLY A 627 22.60 4.45 -30.92
N GLY A 628 22.81 4.30 -29.61
CA GLY A 628 23.68 3.29 -29.01
C GLY A 628 22.97 1.94 -28.82
N PRO A 629 23.72 0.85 -28.49
CA PRO A 629 23.14 -0.47 -28.25
C PRO A 629 22.14 -0.49 -27.08
N SER A 630 22.24 0.44 -26.12
CA SER A 630 21.36 0.53 -24.97
C SER A 630 20.18 1.50 -25.15
N ALA A 631 19.98 2.06 -26.36
CA ALA A 631 18.98 3.09 -26.60
C ALA A 631 17.58 2.69 -26.09
N GLY A 632 16.96 3.56 -25.30
CA GLY A 632 15.64 3.32 -24.71
C GLY A 632 15.65 2.54 -23.38
N GLN A 633 16.81 2.06 -22.93
CA GLN A 633 16.95 1.39 -21.62
C GLN A 633 17.20 2.38 -20.50
N VAL A 634 16.74 2.05 -19.28
CA VAL A 634 17.05 2.77 -18.03
C VAL A 634 17.42 1.75 -16.96
N ILE A 635 18.47 2.01 -16.18
CA ILE A 635 18.95 1.11 -15.13
C ILE A 635 19.51 1.87 -13.92
N TRP A 636 19.26 1.35 -12.72
CA TRP A 636 19.93 1.76 -11.48
C TRP A 636 21.12 0.86 -11.18
N VAL A 637 22.25 1.45 -10.80
CA VAL A 637 23.47 0.71 -10.46
C VAL A 637 24.08 1.24 -9.16
N TRP A 638 24.33 0.34 -8.21
CA TRP A 638 24.90 0.64 -6.91
C TRP A 638 26.18 -0.17 -6.64
N SER A 639 27.30 0.52 -6.43
CA SER A 639 28.58 -0.12 -6.08
C SER A 639 28.80 -0.15 -4.56
N ILE A 640 29.05 -1.34 -4.02
CA ILE A 640 29.16 -1.61 -2.57
C ILE A 640 30.58 -2.04 -2.19
N HIS A 641 31.03 -1.61 -1.01
CA HIS A 641 32.14 -2.22 -0.31
C HIS A 641 31.81 -2.32 1.18
N ASN A 642 31.51 -3.53 1.65
CA ASN A 642 31.16 -3.80 3.04
C ASN A 642 32.42 -3.95 3.91
N PRO A 643 32.37 -3.69 5.23
CA PRO A 643 33.55 -3.77 6.08
C PRO A 643 34.02 -5.22 6.22
N ALA A 644 35.28 -5.54 5.90
CA ALA A 644 35.89 -6.87 6.07
C ALA A 644 36.04 -7.29 7.56
N ASN A 645 36.19 -8.58 7.86
CA ASN A 645 36.35 -9.07 9.25
C ASN A 645 37.77 -8.82 9.81
N THR A 646 38.26 -7.58 9.74
CA THR A 646 39.64 -7.19 10.09
C THR A 646 39.73 -6.14 11.19
N GLN A 647 38.67 -5.37 11.46
CA GLN A 647 38.68 -4.30 12.48
C GLN A 647 37.36 -4.20 13.25
N GLY A 648 37.45 -4.05 14.58
CA GLY A 648 36.30 -3.77 15.44
C GLY A 648 35.15 -4.79 15.30
N ASN A 649 33.91 -4.31 15.44
CA ASN A 649 32.70 -5.13 15.30
C ASN A 649 32.21 -5.18 13.84
N ALA A 650 33.09 -5.54 12.90
CA ALA A 650 32.80 -5.51 11.47
C ALA A 650 31.57 -6.35 11.07
N ALA A 651 31.33 -7.49 11.72
CA ALA A 651 30.18 -8.34 11.45
C ALA A 651 28.84 -7.64 11.73
N ALA A 652 28.72 -6.91 12.86
CA ALA A 652 27.50 -6.16 13.16
C ALA A 652 27.29 -4.97 12.21
N HIS A 653 28.37 -4.29 11.85
CA HIS A 653 28.31 -3.20 10.87
C HIS A 653 27.90 -3.70 9.49
N ARG A 654 28.41 -4.87 9.07
CA ARG A 654 28.02 -5.53 7.83
C ARG A 654 26.55 -5.95 7.86
N LYS A 655 26.05 -6.51 8.97
CA LYS A 655 24.63 -6.85 9.12
C LYS A 655 23.71 -5.63 8.96
N GLU A 656 24.08 -4.50 9.56
CA GLU A 656 23.34 -3.24 9.37
C GLU A 656 23.49 -2.68 7.94
N ALA A 657 24.68 -2.81 7.33
CA ALA A 657 24.89 -2.44 5.93
C ALA A 657 23.99 -3.26 4.99
N LEU A 658 23.91 -4.58 5.17
CA LEU A 658 23.02 -5.47 4.41
C LEU A 658 21.54 -5.10 4.60
N ARG A 659 21.12 -4.75 5.82
CA ARG A 659 19.75 -4.28 6.08
C ARG A 659 19.40 -3.00 5.32
N ARG A 660 20.32 -2.02 5.30
CA ARG A 660 20.14 -0.77 4.52
C ARG A 660 20.17 -1.04 3.02
N GLN A 661 21.05 -1.95 2.58
CA GLN A 661 21.15 -2.35 1.18
C GLN A 661 19.88 -3.00 0.67
N ALA A 662 19.30 -3.94 1.44
CA ALA A 662 18.00 -4.54 1.14
C ALA A 662 16.93 -3.44 0.99
N ALA A 663 16.75 -2.58 2.00
CA ALA A 663 15.73 -1.54 1.99
C ALA A 663 15.86 -0.56 0.80
N THR A 664 17.08 -0.14 0.45
CA THR A 664 17.31 0.72 -0.72
C THR A 664 17.00 -0.02 -2.01
N MET A 665 17.34 -1.29 -2.13
CA MET A 665 17.00 -2.09 -3.32
C MET A 665 15.51 -2.37 -3.42
N THR A 666 14.78 -2.54 -2.30
CA THR A 666 13.31 -2.61 -2.27
C THR A 666 12.67 -1.33 -2.80
N GLU A 667 13.18 -0.15 -2.39
CA GLU A 667 12.72 1.15 -2.87
C GLU A 667 12.91 1.27 -4.39
N LEU A 668 14.09 0.90 -4.90
CA LEU A 668 14.40 0.94 -6.32
C LEU A 668 13.57 -0.09 -7.12
N ALA A 669 13.37 -1.29 -6.58
CA ALA A 669 12.52 -2.30 -7.20
C ALA A 669 11.07 -1.81 -7.35
N GLY A 670 10.57 -1.04 -6.37
CA GLY A 670 9.23 -0.43 -6.39
C GLY A 670 9.00 0.56 -7.53
N THR A 671 10.05 1.08 -8.19
CA THR A 671 9.90 1.99 -9.33
C THR A 671 9.67 1.26 -10.66
N GLY A 672 9.79 -0.07 -10.70
CA GLY A 672 9.71 -0.87 -11.93
C GLY A 672 10.92 -0.75 -12.86
N ILE A 673 11.94 0.01 -12.49
CA ILE A 673 13.18 0.16 -13.27
C ILE A 673 14.14 -0.98 -12.88
N PRO A 674 14.85 -1.62 -13.82
CA PRO A 674 15.93 -2.55 -13.51
C PRO A 674 16.94 -1.93 -12.54
N ALA A 675 17.28 -2.64 -11.47
CA ALA A 675 18.24 -2.17 -10.48
C ALA A 675 19.27 -3.25 -10.17
N VAL A 676 20.55 -2.86 -10.12
CA VAL A 676 21.67 -3.75 -9.83
C VAL A 676 22.44 -3.22 -8.63
N ILE A 677 22.68 -4.08 -7.65
CA ILE A 677 23.64 -3.85 -6.57
C ILE A 677 24.80 -4.83 -6.75
N MET A 678 26.01 -4.29 -6.82
CA MET A 678 27.23 -5.06 -7.09
C MET A 678 28.38 -4.57 -6.24
N GLY A 679 29.36 -5.41 -5.98
CA GLY A 679 30.53 -4.97 -5.21
C GLY A 679 31.15 -6.04 -4.35
N ASP A 680 32.08 -5.61 -3.53
CA ASP A 680 32.75 -6.41 -2.52
C ASP A 680 31.90 -6.42 -1.23
N PHE A 681 31.15 -7.49 -1.01
CA PHE A 681 30.32 -7.62 0.19
C PHE A 681 31.11 -8.19 1.38
N ASN A 682 32.36 -8.60 1.17
CA ASN A 682 33.23 -9.18 2.19
C ASN A 682 32.67 -10.44 2.89
N ASP A 683 31.72 -11.16 2.25
CA ASP A 683 30.82 -12.20 2.77
C ASP A 683 31.40 -13.47 3.43
N GLY A 684 32.73 -13.56 3.53
CA GLY A 684 33.54 -14.69 3.98
C GLY A 684 32.85 -15.82 4.79
N LYS A 685 33.14 -15.91 6.10
CA LYS A 685 32.70 -17.02 6.98
C LYS A 685 31.35 -16.77 7.66
N ASP A 686 30.53 -15.83 7.17
CA ASP A 686 29.40 -15.28 7.93
C ASP A 686 28.15 -16.18 8.00
N GLY A 687 28.20 -17.42 7.48
CA GLY A 687 27.09 -18.36 7.57
C GLY A 687 25.76 -17.77 7.04
N ALA A 688 24.74 -17.74 7.90
CA ALA A 688 23.39 -17.24 7.60
C ALA A 688 23.30 -15.70 7.53
N ASP A 689 24.32 -14.96 7.97
CA ASP A 689 24.37 -13.50 7.90
C ASP A 689 25.09 -12.98 6.63
N SER A 690 25.44 -13.86 5.67
CA SER A 690 26.03 -13.44 4.39
C SER A 690 25.07 -12.58 3.55
N SER A 691 25.60 -11.69 2.71
CA SER A 691 24.82 -10.87 1.79
C SER A 691 23.89 -11.69 0.93
N HIS A 692 24.30 -12.91 0.55
CA HIS A 692 23.45 -13.83 -0.17
C HIS A 692 22.15 -14.15 0.59
N CYS A 693 22.23 -14.56 1.86
CA CYS A 693 21.04 -14.87 2.64
C CYS A 693 20.19 -13.63 2.92
N ALA A 694 20.84 -12.47 3.09
CA ALA A 694 20.16 -11.23 3.45
C ALA A 694 19.44 -10.56 2.27
N LEU A 695 19.98 -10.69 1.05
CA LEU A 695 19.52 -9.94 -0.13
C LEU A 695 18.67 -10.80 -1.08
N THR A 696 18.85 -12.12 -1.11
CA THR A 696 18.10 -12.99 -2.03
C THR A 696 16.61 -13.26 -1.71
N PRO A 697 16.06 -12.91 -0.54
CA PRO A 697 14.60 -12.89 -0.38
C PRO A 697 13.89 -11.95 -1.36
N GLU A 698 14.58 -10.88 -1.80
CA GLU A 698 14.00 -9.83 -2.65
C GLU A 698 14.74 -9.66 -3.99
N LEU A 699 16.00 -10.11 -4.09
CA LEU A 699 16.86 -9.92 -5.26
C LEU A 699 17.32 -11.23 -5.89
N SER A 700 17.59 -11.23 -7.19
CA SER A 700 18.21 -12.36 -7.89
C SER A 700 19.73 -12.21 -7.92
N ASN A 701 20.48 -13.20 -7.44
CA ASN A 701 21.94 -13.24 -7.60
C ASN A 701 22.31 -13.79 -8.98
N ALA A 702 23.26 -13.15 -9.67
CA ALA A 702 23.69 -13.54 -11.01
C ALA A 702 24.31 -14.95 -11.10
N PHE A 703 24.88 -15.46 -10.00
CA PHE A 703 25.46 -16.81 -9.88
C PHE A 703 24.51 -17.84 -9.26
N GLY A 704 23.24 -17.46 -9.02
CA GLY A 704 22.23 -18.30 -8.38
C GLY A 704 22.45 -18.49 -6.87
N GLY A 705 21.75 -19.49 -6.30
CA GLY A 705 21.67 -19.75 -4.84
C GLY A 705 20.25 -19.53 -4.32
N SER A 706 19.97 -19.86 -3.04
CA SER A 706 18.64 -19.67 -2.43
C SER A 706 18.72 -19.07 -1.03
N ALA A 707 17.68 -18.32 -0.63
CA ALA A 707 17.60 -17.65 0.68
C ALA A 707 17.25 -18.62 1.82
N GLU A 708 16.44 -19.65 1.55
CA GLU A 708 16.03 -20.61 2.59
C GLU A 708 15.84 -22.04 2.03
N PRO A 709 16.70 -23.01 2.41
CA PRO A 709 17.78 -22.86 3.37
C PRO A 709 18.90 -22.07 2.69
N CYS A 710 19.56 -21.14 3.39
CA CYS A 710 20.54 -20.30 2.73
C CYS A 710 21.64 -21.13 2.04
N LYS A 711 21.59 -21.17 0.71
CA LYS A 711 22.55 -21.85 -0.16
C LYS A 711 23.38 -20.79 -0.86
N LYS A 712 24.62 -20.64 -0.40
CA LYS A 712 25.61 -19.75 -1.02
C LYS A 712 25.75 -20.09 -2.53
N PRO A 713 26.01 -19.10 -3.40
CA PRO A 713 26.29 -19.33 -4.82
C PRO A 713 27.46 -20.30 -5.02
N LYS A 714 27.58 -20.92 -6.21
CA LYS A 714 28.71 -21.82 -6.53
C LYS A 714 30.05 -21.13 -6.21
N LYS A 715 31.03 -21.95 -5.80
CA LYS A 715 32.31 -21.65 -5.12
C LYS A 715 33.23 -20.61 -5.77
N ASP A 716 32.83 -20.05 -6.91
CA ASP A 716 33.71 -19.30 -7.79
C ASP A 716 33.62 -17.77 -7.58
N ALA A 717 32.56 -17.25 -6.93
CA ALA A 717 32.40 -15.82 -6.57
C ALA A 717 32.30 -15.61 -5.04
N PRO A 718 33.38 -15.79 -4.28
CA PRO A 718 33.27 -15.94 -2.82
C PRO A 718 33.11 -14.63 -2.03
N ILE A 719 33.26 -13.45 -2.64
CA ILE A 719 33.34 -12.16 -1.93
C ILE A 719 32.64 -11.04 -2.71
N ASP A 720 32.89 -10.96 -4.02
CA ASP A 720 32.24 -9.98 -4.89
C ASP A 720 30.97 -10.57 -5.49
N HIS A 721 29.86 -9.85 -5.35
CA HIS A 721 28.56 -10.32 -5.79
C HIS A 721 27.86 -9.31 -6.70
N VAL A 722 26.92 -9.82 -7.50
CA VAL A 722 26.02 -9.04 -8.35
C VAL A 722 24.61 -9.54 -8.10
N TYR A 723 23.74 -8.65 -7.63
CA TYR A 723 22.32 -8.90 -7.41
C TYR A 723 21.47 -7.94 -8.23
N GLY A 724 20.28 -8.39 -8.66
CA GLY A 724 19.37 -7.62 -9.50
C GLY A 724 17.92 -7.66 -9.02
N ALA A 725 17.19 -6.58 -9.30
CA ALA A 725 15.75 -6.47 -9.22
C ALA A 725 15.16 -6.06 -10.56
N ASN A 726 13.94 -6.51 -10.87
CA ASN A 726 13.22 -6.23 -12.13
C ASN A 726 14.01 -6.60 -13.40
N LEU A 727 14.84 -7.64 -13.33
CA LEU A 727 15.66 -8.15 -14.43
C LEU A 727 15.94 -9.64 -14.26
N THR A 728 16.43 -10.28 -15.33
CA THR A 728 16.92 -11.66 -15.29
C THR A 728 18.34 -11.76 -15.82
N TRP A 729 19.12 -12.71 -15.31
CA TRP A 729 20.52 -12.93 -15.68
C TRP A 729 20.61 -14.00 -16.77
N ALA A 730 21.29 -13.71 -17.86
CA ALA A 730 21.62 -14.69 -18.91
C ALA A 730 22.90 -15.45 -18.59
N SER A 731 23.90 -14.75 -18.06
CA SER A 731 25.19 -15.35 -17.70
C SER A 731 25.89 -14.55 -16.61
N ALA A 732 26.82 -15.21 -15.94
CA ALA A 732 27.73 -14.58 -15.00
C ALA A 732 29.09 -15.28 -15.07
N VAL A 733 30.17 -14.51 -15.01
CA VAL A 733 31.54 -15.01 -15.18
C VAL A 733 32.42 -14.45 -14.07
N VAL A 734 33.31 -15.30 -13.55
CA VAL A 734 34.39 -14.88 -12.67
C VAL A 734 35.71 -15.02 -13.40
N ASP A 735 36.32 -13.89 -13.74
CA ASP A 735 37.66 -13.86 -14.32
C ASP A 735 38.73 -13.74 -13.23
N ASN A 736 39.39 -14.87 -12.95
CA ASN A 736 40.50 -14.95 -12.00
C ASN A 736 41.84 -14.41 -12.56
N SER A 737 41.89 -13.96 -13.82
CA SER A 737 43.11 -13.45 -14.46
C SER A 737 43.67 -12.20 -13.75
N THR A 738 42.80 -11.35 -13.19
CA THR A 738 43.20 -10.16 -12.43
C THR A 738 44.00 -10.55 -11.18
N LYS A 739 43.60 -11.62 -10.49
CA LYS A 739 44.31 -12.19 -9.34
C LYS A 739 45.58 -12.89 -9.75
N ALA A 740 45.50 -13.77 -10.75
CA ALA A 740 46.65 -14.55 -11.23
C ALA A 740 47.78 -13.64 -11.75
N SER A 741 47.41 -12.57 -12.43
CA SER A 741 48.33 -11.56 -12.97
C SER A 741 48.66 -10.44 -11.97
N LYS A 742 48.11 -10.51 -10.76
CA LYS A 742 48.32 -9.53 -9.66
C LYS A 742 47.98 -8.09 -10.06
N ILE A 743 46.98 -7.93 -10.92
CA ILE A 743 46.37 -6.64 -11.25
C ILE A 743 45.51 -6.17 -10.06
N ALA A 744 44.75 -7.08 -9.47
CA ALA A 744 43.93 -6.91 -8.27
C ALA A 744 44.06 -8.14 -7.36
N ASP A 745 43.66 -8.05 -6.10
CA ASP A 745 43.52 -9.21 -5.21
C ASP A 745 42.14 -9.87 -5.25
N HIS A 746 41.22 -9.26 -6.01
CA HIS A 746 39.88 -9.75 -6.33
C HIS A 746 39.74 -10.13 -7.81
N PRO A 747 38.93 -11.15 -8.16
CA PRO A 747 38.63 -11.45 -9.55
C PRO A 747 37.75 -10.35 -10.15
N LEU A 748 37.76 -10.19 -11.48
CA LEU A 748 36.69 -9.43 -12.13
C LEU A 748 35.44 -10.31 -12.16
N VAL A 749 34.33 -9.81 -11.61
CA VAL A 749 33.04 -10.48 -11.64
C VAL A 749 32.15 -9.76 -12.64
N THR A 750 31.66 -10.46 -13.66
CA THR A 750 30.73 -9.91 -14.66
C THR A 750 29.42 -10.66 -14.68
N ALA A 751 28.35 -9.97 -15.05
CA ALA A 751 27.04 -10.54 -15.25
C ALA A 751 26.35 -9.86 -16.43
N THR A 752 25.68 -10.64 -17.26
CA THR A 752 24.95 -10.17 -18.43
C THR A 752 23.46 -10.44 -18.23
N THR A 753 22.63 -9.43 -18.46
CA THR A 753 21.17 -9.59 -18.41
C THR A 753 20.65 -10.39 -19.59
N ALA A 754 19.51 -11.07 -19.44
CA ALA A 754 18.84 -11.66 -20.60
C ALA A 754 18.21 -10.55 -21.45
N GLY A 755 18.46 -10.58 -22.76
CA GLY A 755 18.13 -9.48 -23.70
C GLY A 755 16.70 -8.93 -23.56
N SER A 756 15.69 -9.75 -23.26
CA SER A 756 14.30 -9.27 -23.07
C SER A 756 13.98 -8.65 -21.70
N SER A 757 14.96 -8.54 -20.79
CA SER A 757 14.72 -8.19 -19.38
C SER A 757 15.55 -7.01 -18.85
N ALA A 758 16.33 -6.35 -19.71
CA ALA A 758 16.98 -5.08 -19.37
C ALA A 758 16.25 -3.90 -20.03
N GLY A 759 15.28 -3.34 -19.31
CA GLY A 759 14.75 -2.00 -19.60
C GLY A 759 13.80 -1.92 -20.79
N CYS A 760 12.54 -2.27 -20.56
CA CYS A 760 11.45 -1.58 -21.26
C CYS A 760 11.00 -0.42 -20.38
N ALA A 761 10.89 0.77 -20.96
CA ALA A 761 10.24 1.92 -20.34
C ALA A 761 8.83 1.53 -19.85
N VAL A 762 8.39 2.14 -18.75
CA VAL A 762 7.01 2.06 -18.28
C VAL A 762 6.08 2.48 -19.43
N ALA A 763 5.12 1.61 -19.76
CA ALA A 763 4.35 1.62 -21.00
C ALA A 763 3.81 2.98 -21.45
N THR A 764 4.18 3.38 -22.67
CA THR A 764 3.45 4.34 -23.52
C THR A 764 2.67 3.65 -24.65
N ASP A 765 2.61 2.31 -24.70
CA ASP A 765 2.12 1.60 -25.89
C ASP A 765 0.62 1.28 -25.86
N THR A 766 0.03 1.36 -27.05
CA THR A 766 -1.29 0.83 -27.39
C THR A 766 -1.11 -0.39 -28.31
N ASN A 767 -2.08 -1.31 -28.39
CA ASN A 767 -2.06 -2.40 -29.38
C ASN A 767 -2.24 -1.91 -30.85
N TYR A 768 -2.26 -0.60 -31.08
CA TYR A 768 -2.50 0.02 -32.38
C TYR A 768 -1.27 0.76 -32.90
N ASN A 769 -1.00 0.65 -34.20
CA ASN A 769 0.09 1.38 -34.85
C ASN A 769 -0.35 2.83 -35.16
N LEU A 770 -0.11 3.74 -34.21
CA LEU A 770 -0.55 5.13 -34.31
C LEU A 770 0.49 6.08 -34.93
N GLY A 771 1.74 5.69 -35.13
CA GLY A 771 2.80 6.63 -35.53
C GLY A 771 3.12 7.72 -34.48
N PRO A 772 3.82 8.82 -34.82
CA PRO A 772 4.26 9.83 -33.84
C PRO A 772 3.12 10.74 -33.36
N VAL A 773 2.27 10.19 -32.50
CA VAL A 773 1.14 10.90 -31.86
C VAL A 773 1.50 11.48 -30.51
N LYS A 774 0.66 12.39 -30.00
CA LYS A 774 0.85 13.00 -28.67
C LYS A 774 0.41 12.04 -27.55
N PRO A 775 0.99 12.14 -26.34
CA PRO A 775 0.69 11.24 -25.22
C PRO A 775 -0.80 11.17 -24.85
N GLN A 776 -1.51 12.30 -24.90
CA GLN A 776 -2.95 12.34 -24.63
C GLN A 776 -3.78 11.51 -25.63
N LEU A 777 -3.45 11.55 -26.92
CA LEU A 777 -4.18 10.76 -27.91
C LEU A 777 -3.93 9.26 -27.71
N THR A 778 -2.70 8.92 -27.35
CA THR A 778 -2.29 7.55 -27.01
C THR A 778 -3.11 7.02 -25.83
N GLN A 779 -3.32 7.83 -24.79
CA GLN A 779 -4.16 7.48 -23.65
C GLN A 779 -5.63 7.29 -24.04
N LEU A 780 -6.18 8.16 -24.87
CA LEU A 780 -7.56 8.04 -25.35
C LEU A 780 -7.78 6.74 -26.14
N VAL A 781 -6.85 6.39 -27.04
CA VAL A 781 -6.94 5.17 -27.86
C VAL A 781 -6.84 3.92 -27.00
N ASN A 782 -6.00 3.93 -25.96
CA ASN A 782 -5.90 2.83 -24.98
C ASN A 782 -7.17 2.59 -24.17
N ILE A 783 -8.01 3.62 -24.02
CA ILE A 783 -9.30 3.50 -23.35
C ILE A 783 -10.35 2.99 -24.33
N LEU A 784 -10.54 3.69 -25.44
CA LEU A 784 -11.67 3.43 -26.34
C LEU A 784 -11.47 2.22 -27.24
N GLY A 785 -10.23 1.92 -27.63
CA GLY A 785 -9.93 0.81 -28.54
C GLY A 785 -10.36 -0.54 -27.97
N PRO A 786 -9.83 -0.97 -26.81
CA PRO A 786 -10.21 -2.23 -26.17
C PRO A 786 -11.68 -2.23 -25.68
N MET A 787 -12.16 -1.10 -25.15
CA MET A 787 -13.52 -0.99 -24.60
C MET A 787 -14.61 -1.30 -25.63
N PHE A 788 -14.39 -0.91 -26.88
CA PHE A 788 -15.32 -1.14 -27.98
C PHE A 788 -14.87 -2.25 -28.93
N ASP A 789 -13.88 -3.05 -28.54
CA ASP A 789 -13.30 -4.14 -29.35
C ASP A 789 -12.83 -3.69 -30.75
N ILE A 790 -12.28 -2.48 -30.86
CA ILE A 790 -11.74 -1.95 -32.11
C ILE A 790 -10.44 -2.69 -32.43
N LYS A 791 -10.30 -3.21 -33.65
CA LYS A 791 -9.12 -4.00 -34.04
C LYS A 791 -8.03 -3.20 -34.73
N THR A 792 -8.41 -2.09 -35.36
CA THR A 792 -7.49 -1.23 -36.10
C THR A 792 -7.81 0.22 -35.80
N VAL A 793 -6.79 1.02 -35.48
CA VAL A 793 -6.92 2.46 -35.28
C VAL A 793 -5.89 3.17 -36.14
N GLY A 794 -6.33 4.14 -36.94
CA GLY A 794 -5.44 5.02 -37.71
C GLY A 794 -5.00 6.20 -36.86
N GLY A 795 -3.69 6.48 -36.80
CA GLY A 795 -3.12 7.60 -36.04
C GLY A 795 -2.50 8.68 -36.93
N TYR A 796 -1.25 9.06 -36.65
CA TYR A 796 -0.49 10.08 -37.34
C TYR A 796 -0.41 9.87 -38.86
N ARG A 797 -0.67 10.94 -39.62
CA ARG A 797 -0.58 10.96 -41.09
C ARG A 797 -0.14 12.33 -41.58
N ALA A 798 1.12 12.47 -42.00
CA ALA A 798 1.71 13.73 -42.44
C ALA A 798 1.03 14.35 -43.69
N SER A 799 0.40 13.53 -44.53
CA SER A 799 -0.29 13.96 -45.75
C SER A 799 -1.74 14.41 -45.53
N ALA A 800 -2.27 14.34 -44.30
CA ALA A 800 -3.66 14.67 -44.01
C ALA A 800 -3.91 16.20 -44.05
N THR A 801 -5.12 16.61 -44.46
CA THR A 801 -5.48 18.03 -44.69
C THR A 801 -6.10 18.72 -43.46
N ASP A 802 -5.77 18.25 -42.26
CA ASP A 802 -6.24 18.73 -40.95
C ASP A 802 -5.04 19.08 -40.05
N PRO A 803 -4.42 20.27 -40.18
CA PRO A 803 -3.13 20.57 -39.57
C PRO A 803 -3.08 20.48 -38.04
N ASN A 804 -4.24 20.49 -37.36
CA ASN A 804 -4.38 20.36 -35.91
C ASN A 804 -4.88 18.98 -35.45
N GLY A 805 -5.00 18.01 -36.37
CA GLY A 805 -5.46 16.64 -36.09
C GLY A 805 -4.38 15.60 -36.34
N HIS A 806 -4.49 14.80 -37.41
CA HIS A 806 -3.56 13.69 -37.69
C HIS A 806 -2.09 14.12 -37.85
N PRO A 807 -1.73 15.20 -38.58
CA PRO A 807 -0.34 15.66 -38.70
C PRO A 807 0.21 16.27 -37.39
N ALA A 808 -0.66 16.73 -36.50
CA ALA A 808 -0.28 17.22 -35.17
C ALA A 808 -0.16 16.09 -34.13
N GLY A 809 -0.60 14.87 -34.47
CA GLY A 809 -0.65 13.74 -33.57
C GLY A 809 -1.80 13.79 -32.56
N LEU A 810 -2.90 14.47 -32.89
CA LEU A 810 -4.05 14.73 -32.00
C LEU A 810 -5.37 14.08 -32.45
N ALA A 811 -5.40 13.40 -33.60
CA ALA A 811 -6.58 12.70 -34.10
C ALA A 811 -6.37 11.20 -34.34
N ALA A 812 -7.41 10.41 -34.09
CA ALA A 812 -7.44 8.97 -34.33
C ALA A 812 -8.73 8.50 -35.03
N ASP A 813 -8.58 7.53 -35.93
CA ASP A 813 -9.64 6.89 -36.73
C ASP A 813 -9.90 5.46 -36.22
N PHE A 814 -11.03 5.22 -35.53
CA PHE A 814 -11.35 3.89 -34.97
C PHE A 814 -12.06 3.02 -36.00
N MET A 815 -11.33 2.12 -36.68
CA MET A 815 -11.86 1.41 -37.85
C MET A 815 -12.93 0.38 -37.46
N VAL A 816 -14.09 0.44 -38.11
CA VAL A 816 -15.19 -0.52 -37.97
C VAL A 816 -15.62 -1.04 -39.35
N PRO A 817 -16.09 -2.29 -39.47
CA PRO A 817 -16.51 -2.83 -40.76
C PRO A 817 -17.79 -2.14 -41.26
N LEU A 818 -17.91 -1.89 -42.56
CA LEU A 818 -19.11 -1.34 -43.22
C LEU A 818 -20.28 -2.36 -43.26
N THR A 819 -20.75 -2.75 -42.09
CA THR A 819 -21.84 -3.68 -41.86
C THR A 819 -22.78 -3.11 -40.81
N PRO A 820 -24.03 -3.61 -40.67
CA PRO A 820 -24.91 -3.18 -39.59
C PRO A 820 -24.29 -3.34 -38.19
N ALA A 821 -23.51 -4.41 -37.97
CA ALA A 821 -22.80 -4.65 -36.71
C ALA A 821 -21.68 -3.63 -36.46
N GLY A 822 -20.85 -3.36 -37.47
CA GLY A 822 -19.81 -2.32 -37.35
C GLY A 822 -20.37 -0.92 -37.21
N LYS A 823 -21.51 -0.62 -37.85
CA LYS A 823 -22.24 0.63 -37.62
C LYS A 823 -22.74 0.74 -36.18
N ALA A 824 -23.32 -0.33 -35.61
CA ALA A 824 -23.76 -0.34 -34.22
C ALA A 824 -22.57 -0.17 -33.25
N GLN A 825 -21.42 -0.78 -33.55
CA GLN A 825 -20.17 -0.62 -32.80
C GLN A 825 -19.67 0.84 -32.85
N GLY A 826 -19.66 1.46 -34.02
CA GLY A 826 -19.30 2.88 -34.17
C GLY A 826 -20.30 3.85 -33.53
N ASP A 827 -21.61 3.57 -33.59
CA ASP A 827 -22.65 4.35 -32.90
C ASP A 827 -22.44 4.30 -31.36
N ALA A 828 -22.12 3.13 -30.81
CA ALA A 828 -21.85 2.96 -29.38
C ALA A 828 -20.59 3.74 -28.93
N LEU A 829 -19.51 3.64 -29.71
CA LEU A 829 -18.26 4.37 -29.43
C LEU A 829 -18.49 5.89 -29.52
N ALA A 830 -19.12 6.38 -30.58
CA ALA A 830 -19.38 7.81 -30.77
C ALA A 830 -20.31 8.39 -29.70
N ALA A 831 -21.34 7.65 -29.27
CA ALA A 831 -22.24 8.07 -28.20
C ALA A 831 -21.51 8.14 -26.85
N TYR A 832 -20.67 7.17 -26.56
CA TYR A 832 -19.84 7.15 -25.35
C TYR A 832 -18.84 8.30 -25.34
N ALA A 833 -18.11 8.49 -26.44
CA ALA A 833 -17.15 9.58 -26.61
C ALA A 833 -17.82 10.96 -26.47
N GLN A 834 -19.04 11.13 -27.01
CA GLN A 834 -19.81 12.36 -26.88
C GLN A 834 -20.23 12.61 -25.41
N ALA A 835 -20.72 11.58 -24.71
CA ALA A 835 -21.17 11.70 -23.33
C ALA A 835 -20.03 12.04 -22.34
N HIS A 836 -18.81 11.58 -22.65
CA HIS A 836 -17.62 11.75 -21.79
C HIS A 836 -16.60 12.74 -22.36
N ALA A 837 -16.99 13.57 -23.34
CA ALA A 837 -16.07 14.39 -24.13
C ALA A 837 -15.18 15.32 -23.28
N ARG A 838 -15.70 15.88 -22.18
CA ARG A 838 -14.91 16.74 -21.27
C ARG A 838 -13.84 15.97 -20.49
N GLN A 839 -14.15 14.75 -20.04
CA GLN A 839 -13.24 13.90 -19.27
C GLN A 839 -12.17 13.26 -20.18
N LEU A 840 -12.57 12.95 -21.41
CA LEU A 840 -11.72 12.40 -22.47
C LEU A 840 -10.98 13.48 -23.28
N GLY A 841 -11.04 14.75 -22.86
CA GLY A 841 -10.33 15.85 -23.52
C GLY A 841 -10.63 16.00 -25.02
N ILE A 842 -11.81 15.58 -25.46
CA ILE A 842 -12.22 15.56 -26.87
C ILE A 842 -12.59 16.97 -27.32
N ASP A 843 -12.10 17.36 -28.50
CA ASP A 843 -12.46 18.60 -29.17
C ASP A 843 -13.71 18.38 -30.06
N TYR A 844 -13.63 17.40 -30.96
CA TYR A 844 -14.74 17.02 -31.83
C TYR A 844 -14.72 15.54 -32.23
N ILE A 845 -15.88 15.06 -32.67
CA ILE A 845 -16.13 13.70 -33.15
C ILE A 845 -16.81 13.78 -34.52
N ILE A 846 -16.35 12.98 -35.47
CA ILE A 846 -17.00 12.79 -36.76
C ILE A 846 -17.43 11.33 -36.89
N TRP A 847 -18.71 11.10 -37.14
CA TRP A 847 -19.23 9.76 -37.32
C TRP A 847 -20.48 9.75 -38.21
N TYR A 848 -20.45 8.89 -39.23
CA TYR A 848 -21.57 8.61 -40.13
C TYR A 848 -22.12 9.88 -40.80
N GLN A 849 -21.24 10.60 -41.50
CA GLN A 849 -21.49 11.86 -42.21
C GLN A 849 -22.03 13.01 -41.35
N ARG A 850 -21.72 12.99 -40.05
CA ARG A 850 -22.09 14.04 -39.10
C ARG A 850 -20.91 14.40 -38.22
N ILE A 851 -20.88 15.65 -37.78
CA ILE A 851 -19.88 16.16 -36.83
C ILE A 851 -20.57 16.70 -35.57
N TRP A 852 -19.96 16.42 -34.44
CA TRP A 852 -20.29 17.02 -33.15
C TRP A 852 -19.01 17.54 -32.50
N SER A 853 -19.09 18.67 -31.79
CA SER A 853 -17.91 19.32 -31.20
C SER A 853 -18.29 19.90 -29.84
N VAL A 854 -17.38 19.85 -28.88
CA VAL A 854 -17.61 20.38 -27.53
C VAL A 854 -17.96 21.86 -27.56
N ALA A 855 -17.28 22.65 -28.41
CA ALA A 855 -17.52 24.08 -28.54
C ALA A 855 -18.92 24.46 -29.06
N ARG A 856 -19.64 23.53 -29.68
CA ARG A 856 -20.98 23.74 -30.24
C ARG A 856 -21.91 22.57 -29.87
N ALA A 857 -21.78 22.10 -28.64
CA ALA A 857 -22.50 20.93 -28.14
C ALA A 857 -24.03 21.12 -28.19
N ASP A 858 -24.51 22.34 -27.93
CA ASP A 858 -25.93 22.70 -27.88
C ASP A 858 -26.66 22.53 -29.22
N GLU A 859 -25.93 22.55 -30.34
CA GLU A 859 -26.50 22.34 -31.67
C GLU A 859 -26.63 20.86 -32.04
N GLY A 860 -26.13 19.96 -31.21
CA GLY A 860 -26.12 18.52 -31.47
C GLY A 860 -25.30 18.13 -32.70
N TRP A 861 -25.62 16.96 -33.27
CA TRP A 861 -24.95 16.45 -34.46
C TRP A 861 -25.35 17.24 -35.71
N ARG A 862 -24.36 17.79 -36.42
CA ARG A 862 -24.56 18.52 -37.68
C ARG A 862 -24.20 17.66 -38.88
N ARG A 863 -24.98 17.72 -39.95
CA ARG A 863 -24.63 17.04 -41.21
C ARG A 863 -23.41 17.68 -41.85
N MET A 864 -22.55 16.84 -42.42
CA MET A 864 -21.47 17.25 -43.30
C MET A 864 -21.90 17.14 -44.77
N GLU A 865 -21.24 17.87 -45.68
CA GLU A 865 -21.41 17.63 -47.11
C GLU A 865 -20.97 16.22 -47.51
N ASP A 866 -21.54 15.69 -48.60
CA ASP A 866 -21.09 14.44 -49.18
C ASP A 866 -19.76 14.65 -49.91
N ARG A 867 -18.73 13.89 -49.50
CA ARG A 867 -17.36 13.96 -49.99
C ARG A 867 -17.01 12.83 -50.96
N GLY A 868 -17.98 11.98 -51.31
CA GLY A 868 -17.90 11.06 -52.46
C GLY A 868 -17.64 9.59 -52.13
N SER A 869 -17.19 9.24 -50.92
CA SER A 869 -17.00 7.83 -50.52
C SER A 869 -17.31 7.58 -49.05
N ALA A 870 -17.53 6.31 -48.67
CA ALA A 870 -17.83 5.91 -47.30
C ALA A 870 -16.75 6.35 -46.29
N THR A 871 -15.47 6.16 -46.63
CA THR A 871 -14.34 6.60 -45.80
C THR A 871 -14.25 8.12 -45.72
N GLN A 872 -14.41 8.85 -46.84
CA GLN A 872 -14.41 10.31 -46.82
C GLN A 872 -15.59 10.90 -46.03
N ASN A 873 -16.71 10.17 -45.99
CA ASN A 873 -17.89 10.49 -45.21
C ASN A 873 -17.86 9.91 -43.77
N HIS A 874 -16.75 9.30 -43.36
CA HIS A 874 -16.53 8.74 -42.01
C HIS A 874 -17.61 7.72 -41.60
N MET A 875 -17.97 6.83 -42.51
CA MET A 875 -18.98 5.79 -42.29
C MET A 875 -18.37 4.45 -41.83
N ASP A 876 -17.06 4.29 -41.98
CA ASP A 876 -16.27 3.11 -41.62
C ASP A 876 -15.31 3.36 -40.44
N HIS A 877 -15.33 4.56 -39.86
CA HIS A 877 -14.61 4.86 -38.61
C HIS A 877 -15.22 6.07 -37.89
N PRO A 878 -15.45 6.01 -36.56
CA PRO A 878 -15.51 7.20 -35.74
C PRO A 878 -14.14 7.88 -35.71
N HIS A 879 -14.08 9.15 -36.11
CA HIS A 879 -12.89 9.99 -36.01
C HIS A 879 -13.00 10.89 -34.78
N ILE A 880 -11.98 10.90 -33.94
CA ILE A 880 -11.94 11.70 -32.72
C ILE A 880 -10.67 12.54 -32.68
N ASN A 881 -10.83 13.83 -32.42
CA ASN A 881 -9.75 14.78 -32.20
C ASN A 881 -9.71 15.23 -30.73
N VAL A 882 -8.51 15.30 -30.13
CA VAL A 882 -8.32 15.76 -28.73
C VAL A 882 -7.72 17.16 -28.66
N LEU A 883 -7.93 17.84 -27.53
CA LEU A 883 -7.35 19.16 -27.27
C LEU A 883 -5.81 19.05 -27.05
N PRO A 884 -5.01 20.04 -27.50
CA PRO A 884 -3.54 19.99 -27.39
C PRO A 884 -2.96 19.83 -25.98
N ASP A 885 -3.64 20.37 -24.96
CA ASP A 885 -3.22 20.32 -23.55
C ASP A 885 -4.12 19.42 -22.70
N ALA A 886 -4.86 18.52 -23.34
CA ALA A 886 -5.80 17.64 -22.65
C ALA A 886 -5.10 16.73 -21.63
N LYS A 887 -5.59 16.71 -20.39
CA LYS A 887 -5.27 15.68 -19.40
C LYS A 887 -6.31 14.58 -19.51
N ILE A 888 -5.98 13.48 -20.17
CA ILE A 888 -6.90 12.36 -20.34
C ILE A 888 -6.92 11.55 -19.05
N SER A 889 -8.07 11.51 -18.40
CA SER A 889 -8.29 10.66 -17.23
C SER A 889 -8.96 9.36 -17.67
N PRO A 890 -8.59 8.18 -17.13
CA PRO A 890 -9.30 6.94 -17.40
C PRO A 890 -10.78 7.11 -17.06
N VAL A 891 -11.67 6.94 -18.05
CA VAL A 891 -13.11 7.01 -17.81
C VAL A 891 -13.59 5.62 -17.44
N GLY A 892 -14.03 5.50 -16.19
CA GLY A 892 -14.55 4.25 -15.66
C GLY A 892 -14.63 4.19 -14.16
N LEU A 893 -14.89 5.31 -13.47
CA LEU A 893 -15.50 5.37 -12.14
C LEU A 893 -16.05 6.79 -11.88
N GLU A 894 -17.23 7.09 -12.41
CA GLU A 894 -18.23 7.92 -11.72
C GLU A 894 -19.54 7.96 -12.52
N GLY A 895 -20.64 7.42 -11.94
CA GLY A 895 -21.98 7.58 -12.51
C GLY A 895 -23.00 6.44 -12.35
N ALA A 896 -22.95 5.60 -11.30
CA ALA A 896 -24.10 4.81 -10.86
C ALA A 896 -24.12 4.76 -9.32
N SER A 897 -24.75 5.74 -8.66
CA SER A 897 -24.86 5.72 -7.19
C SER A 897 -26.03 4.85 -6.75
N CYS A 898 -25.73 3.67 -6.24
CA CYS A 898 -26.52 2.86 -5.31
C CYS A 898 -25.70 1.70 -4.71
N ASN A 899 -24.37 1.82 -4.72
CA ASN A 899 -23.43 0.76 -4.33
C ASN A 899 -23.27 0.64 -2.81
N GLU A 900 -24.18 1.23 -2.04
CA GLU A 900 -24.21 1.04 -0.60
C GLU A 900 -24.89 -0.31 -0.34
N VAL A 901 -24.16 -1.25 0.26
CA VAL A 901 -24.84 -2.33 0.97
C VAL A 901 -25.21 -1.74 2.33
N VAL A 902 -26.39 -2.03 2.85
CA VAL A 902 -26.83 -1.59 4.18
C VAL A 902 -27.37 -2.77 4.96
N TYR A 903 -27.40 -2.64 6.29
CA TYR A 903 -28.05 -3.66 7.10
C TYR A 903 -29.56 -3.70 6.82
N PRO A 904 -30.17 -4.89 6.76
CA PRO A 904 -31.58 -5.05 6.41
C PRO A 904 -32.54 -4.74 7.57
N VAL A 905 -32.01 -4.28 8.72
CA VAL A 905 -32.75 -3.92 9.94
C VAL A 905 -32.30 -2.54 10.44
N PRO A 906 -33.10 -1.82 11.24
CA PRO A 906 -32.71 -0.54 11.82
C PRO A 906 -31.40 -0.63 12.61
N ALA A 907 -30.62 0.44 12.62
CA ALA A 907 -29.30 0.52 13.27
C ALA A 907 -29.25 -0.07 14.70
N LYS A 908 -30.32 0.06 15.49
CA LYS A 908 -30.40 -0.51 16.85
C LYS A 908 -30.41 -2.05 16.93
N TYR A 909 -30.63 -2.73 15.80
CA TYR A 909 -30.59 -4.19 15.67
C TYR A 909 -29.44 -4.65 14.78
N VAL A 910 -28.54 -3.74 14.39
CA VAL A 910 -27.28 -4.10 13.73
C VAL A 910 -26.36 -4.73 14.78
N GLY A 911 -25.79 -5.90 14.47
CA GLY A 911 -25.01 -6.71 15.42
C GLY A 911 -25.86 -7.58 16.36
N THR A 912 -27.18 -7.59 16.20
CA THR A 912 -28.06 -8.59 16.86
C THR A 912 -28.31 -9.82 15.99
N ASP A 913 -27.49 -10.01 14.95
CA ASP A 913 -27.49 -11.22 14.16
C ASP A 913 -26.87 -12.36 14.98
N ASN A 914 -27.51 -13.51 14.94
CA ASN A 914 -27.14 -14.63 15.80
C ASN A 914 -25.87 -15.37 15.34
N HIS A 915 -25.25 -14.95 14.22
CA HIS A 915 -24.08 -15.60 13.60
C HIS A 915 -24.29 -17.11 13.37
N ASN A 916 -25.54 -17.51 13.13
CA ASN A 916 -25.96 -18.90 13.11
C ASN A 916 -25.84 -19.55 11.72
N TRP A 917 -25.17 -18.87 10.77
CA TRP A 917 -24.86 -19.42 9.46
C TRP A 917 -24.12 -20.77 9.59
N HIS A 918 -24.60 -21.78 8.86
CA HIS A 918 -24.08 -23.15 8.88
C HIS A 918 -24.19 -23.91 10.21
N GLU A 919 -24.90 -23.38 11.22
CA GLU A 919 -25.23 -24.17 12.40
C GLU A 919 -26.07 -25.40 12.02
N THR A 920 -25.97 -26.46 12.82
CA THR A 920 -26.70 -27.73 12.64
C THR A 920 -27.66 -27.96 13.81
N GLY A 921 -28.90 -28.37 13.53
CA GLY A 921 -29.97 -28.40 14.53
C GLY A 921 -31.32 -28.82 13.96
N PRO A 922 -32.32 -29.08 14.82
CA PRO A 922 -33.59 -29.69 14.42
C PRO A 922 -34.54 -28.75 13.66
N TYR A 923 -34.22 -27.46 13.54
CA TYR A 923 -35.11 -26.44 12.98
C TYR A 923 -34.86 -26.14 11.49
N TRP A 924 -33.86 -26.77 10.86
CA TRP A 924 -33.49 -26.59 9.45
C TRP A 924 -33.12 -27.91 8.77
N SER A 925 -33.30 -28.00 7.44
CA SER A 925 -33.25 -29.28 6.72
C SER A 925 -31.85 -29.88 6.57
N LYS A 926 -30.79 -29.05 6.58
CA LYS A 926 -29.39 -29.51 6.53
C LYS A 926 -28.51 -28.69 7.48
N TRP A 927 -28.44 -27.39 7.22
CA TRP A 927 -27.77 -26.39 8.03
C TRP A 927 -28.49 -25.05 7.83
N HIS A 928 -28.29 -24.10 8.75
CA HIS A 928 -28.90 -22.78 8.63
C HIS A 928 -28.30 -22.00 7.45
N THR A 929 -29.14 -21.50 6.54
CA THR A 929 -28.74 -20.92 5.23
C THR A 929 -28.74 -19.39 5.21
N GLY A 930 -28.84 -18.78 6.38
CA GLY A 930 -28.81 -17.33 6.54
C GLY A 930 -28.22 -16.93 7.88
N THR A 931 -28.44 -15.67 8.24
CA THR A 931 -28.26 -15.18 9.60
C THR A 931 -29.58 -14.62 10.11
N ASP A 932 -29.86 -14.80 11.39
CA ASP A 932 -31.10 -14.32 12.01
C ASP A 932 -30.87 -13.06 12.83
N PHE A 933 -31.52 -11.96 12.45
CA PHE A 933 -31.54 -10.72 13.22
C PHE A 933 -32.68 -10.73 14.23
N SER A 934 -32.33 -10.81 15.52
CA SER A 934 -33.30 -10.76 16.62
C SER A 934 -33.95 -9.38 16.74
N ALA A 935 -35.14 -9.21 16.16
CA ALA A 935 -35.88 -7.95 16.17
C ALA A 935 -37.38 -8.17 16.48
N PRO A 936 -38.04 -7.28 17.26
CA PRO A 936 -39.47 -7.36 17.54
C PRO A 936 -40.31 -7.34 16.26
N CYS A 937 -41.44 -8.06 16.26
CA CYS A 937 -42.41 -8.02 15.17
C CYS A 937 -42.85 -6.57 14.89
N GLY A 938 -43.01 -6.23 13.62
CA GLY A 938 -43.31 -4.87 13.15
C GLY A 938 -42.09 -3.98 12.94
N THR A 939 -40.88 -4.44 13.28
CA THR A 939 -39.64 -3.74 12.93
C THR A 939 -39.52 -3.63 11.40
N THR A 940 -39.25 -2.45 10.87
CA THR A 940 -39.07 -2.23 9.42
C THR A 940 -37.89 -3.05 8.89
N VAL A 941 -38.06 -3.64 7.71
CA VAL A 941 -37.00 -4.35 6.96
C VAL A 941 -36.63 -3.50 5.76
N TYR A 942 -35.33 -3.36 5.50
CA TYR A 942 -34.78 -2.55 4.42
C TYR A 942 -34.11 -3.42 3.37
N ALA A 943 -34.10 -2.98 2.11
CA ALA A 943 -33.29 -3.60 1.07
C ALA A 943 -31.80 -3.39 1.37
N ALA A 944 -31.05 -4.47 1.50
CA ALA A 944 -29.63 -4.45 1.81
C ALA A 944 -28.77 -3.94 0.64
N HIS A 945 -29.26 -3.93 -0.59
CA HIS A 945 -28.60 -3.29 -1.73
C HIS A 945 -29.66 -2.86 -2.75
N ALA A 946 -29.30 -1.97 -3.68
CA ALA A 946 -30.22 -1.63 -4.75
C ALA A 946 -30.41 -2.80 -5.72
N GLY A 947 -31.61 -2.94 -6.26
CA GLY A 947 -31.92 -4.01 -7.20
C GLY A 947 -33.40 -4.14 -7.50
N THR A 948 -33.76 -5.20 -8.22
CA THR A 948 -35.13 -5.51 -8.58
C THR A 948 -35.74 -6.55 -7.63
N ILE A 949 -36.96 -6.29 -7.16
CA ILE A 949 -37.71 -7.18 -6.27
C ILE A 949 -38.21 -8.42 -7.02
N LYS A 950 -37.89 -9.59 -6.50
CA LYS A 950 -38.54 -10.87 -6.82
C LYS A 950 -39.27 -11.36 -5.57
N ILE A 951 -40.48 -11.89 -5.73
CA ILE A 951 -41.25 -12.48 -4.64
C ILE A 951 -41.38 -13.98 -4.92
N ASP A 952 -41.10 -14.81 -3.94
CA ASP A 952 -41.23 -16.26 -4.04
C ASP A 952 -42.24 -16.75 -3.00
N THR A 953 -43.34 -17.34 -3.47
CA THR A 953 -44.43 -17.85 -2.62
C THR A 953 -44.38 -19.36 -2.48
N SER A 954 -43.36 -20.03 -3.05
CA SER A 954 -43.20 -21.49 -2.98
C SER A 954 -42.43 -21.96 -1.75
N GLN A 955 -41.70 -21.05 -1.09
CA GLN A 955 -40.84 -21.32 0.06
C GLN A 955 -41.61 -21.19 1.37
N GLY A 956 -42.45 -22.17 1.69
CA GLY A 956 -43.34 -22.12 2.87
C GLY A 956 -42.63 -21.97 4.22
N TRP A 957 -41.33 -22.30 4.30
CA TRP A 957 -40.52 -22.07 5.50
C TRP A 957 -40.29 -20.58 5.78
N ALA A 958 -40.22 -19.73 4.75
CA ALA A 958 -39.94 -18.30 4.86
C ALA A 958 -41.17 -17.45 5.22
N GLY A 959 -42.34 -18.06 5.36
CA GLY A 959 -43.62 -17.37 5.50
C GLY A 959 -44.40 -17.27 4.18
N PRO A 960 -45.47 -16.44 4.11
CA PRO A 960 -46.33 -16.39 2.93
C PRO A 960 -45.60 -15.88 1.67
N GLN A 961 -44.55 -15.08 1.86
CA GLN A 961 -43.77 -14.46 0.80
C GLN A 961 -42.30 -14.35 1.22
N LEU A 962 -41.40 -14.93 0.42
CA LEU A 962 -39.97 -14.67 0.49
C LEU A 962 -39.64 -13.52 -0.47
N VAL A 963 -39.14 -12.41 0.07
CA VAL A 963 -38.70 -11.27 -0.74
C VAL A 963 -37.25 -11.47 -1.13
N LYS A 964 -36.90 -11.19 -2.39
CA LYS A 964 -35.54 -11.24 -2.91
C LYS A 964 -35.20 -9.94 -3.63
N VAL A 965 -34.07 -9.33 -3.35
CA VAL A 965 -33.57 -8.15 -4.07
C VAL A 965 -32.40 -8.60 -4.94
N THR A 966 -32.49 -8.45 -6.26
CA THR A 966 -31.47 -8.96 -7.21
C THR A 966 -30.88 -7.85 -8.06
N THR A 967 -29.59 -7.93 -8.35
CA THR A 967 -28.90 -7.01 -9.29
C THR A 967 -29.06 -7.42 -10.76
N GLY A 968 -29.66 -8.57 -11.06
CA GLY A 968 -29.69 -9.14 -12.41
C GLY A 968 -29.93 -10.65 -12.46
N ALA A 969 -29.79 -11.26 -13.64
CA ALA A 969 -29.88 -12.71 -13.78
C ALA A 969 -28.52 -13.35 -13.45
N GLY A 970 -28.50 -14.33 -12.53
CA GLY A 970 -27.26 -15.03 -12.16
C GLY A 970 -26.29 -14.18 -11.31
N SER A 971 -26.80 -13.15 -10.64
CA SER A 971 -26.01 -12.15 -9.92
C SER A 971 -26.43 -12.03 -8.45
N LEU A 972 -25.75 -11.15 -7.72
CA LEU A 972 -25.98 -10.90 -6.29
C LEU A 972 -27.47 -10.74 -6.00
N THR A 973 -27.97 -11.57 -5.09
CA THR A 973 -29.35 -11.58 -4.64
C THR A 973 -29.44 -11.81 -3.14
N THR A 974 -30.13 -10.92 -2.44
CA THR A 974 -30.38 -11.02 -0.99
C THR A 974 -31.81 -11.48 -0.72
N TRP A 975 -32.00 -12.36 0.25
CA TRP A 975 -33.28 -13.01 0.56
C TRP A 975 -33.75 -12.60 1.96
N TYR A 976 -35.04 -12.29 2.11
CA TYR A 976 -35.65 -11.74 3.34
C TYR A 976 -36.88 -12.58 3.70
N ALA A 977 -36.81 -13.29 4.81
CA ALA A 977 -37.80 -14.26 5.26
C ALA A 977 -38.43 -13.89 6.62
N HIS A 978 -39.51 -14.59 6.96
CA HIS A 978 -40.32 -14.43 8.17
C HIS A 978 -41.03 -13.07 8.31
N MET A 979 -41.25 -12.36 7.20
CA MET A 979 -41.88 -11.03 7.20
C MET A 979 -43.41 -11.11 7.36
N GLN A 980 -43.99 -10.24 8.20
CA GLN A 980 -45.45 -10.19 8.44
C GLN A 980 -46.19 -9.29 7.44
N ASN A 981 -45.49 -8.33 6.83
CA ASN A 981 -46.03 -7.41 5.80
C ASN A 981 -44.90 -7.03 4.83
N ILE A 982 -45.21 -6.89 3.53
CA ILE A 982 -44.30 -6.36 2.51
C ILE A 982 -44.85 -5.04 1.95
N SER A 983 -43.98 -4.07 1.68
CA SER A 983 -44.34 -2.75 1.13
C SER A 983 -44.00 -2.60 -0.36
N VAL A 984 -43.53 -3.68 -1.00
CA VAL A 984 -43.00 -3.68 -2.36
C VAL A 984 -43.68 -4.72 -3.26
N SER A 985 -43.62 -4.50 -4.58
CA SER A 985 -44.21 -5.38 -5.59
C SER A 985 -43.15 -6.09 -6.45
N ARG A 986 -43.48 -7.28 -6.98
CA ARG A 986 -42.61 -8.01 -7.91
C ARG A 986 -42.24 -7.14 -9.12
N GLY A 987 -40.96 -7.03 -9.43
CA GLY A 987 -40.42 -6.22 -10.53
C GLY A 987 -40.12 -4.76 -10.17
N GLN A 988 -40.49 -4.30 -8.96
CA GLN A 988 -40.13 -2.97 -8.47
C GLN A 988 -38.61 -2.86 -8.32
N THR A 989 -38.03 -1.76 -8.77
CA THR A 989 -36.63 -1.43 -8.45
C THR A 989 -36.61 -0.65 -7.15
N VAL A 990 -35.70 -1.02 -6.25
CA VAL A 990 -35.54 -0.42 -4.92
C VAL A 990 -34.11 0.05 -4.73
N ALA A 991 -33.91 1.13 -3.98
CA ALA A 991 -32.59 1.57 -3.54
C ALA A 991 -32.13 0.79 -2.30
N ALA A 992 -30.82 0.80 -2.03
CA ALA A 992 -30.31 0.34 -0.74
C ALA A 992 -30.89 1.19 0.39
N GLY A 993 -31.31 0.55 1.49
CA GLY A 993 -31.97 1.23 2.61
C GLY A 993 -33.44 1.56 2.38
N GLU A 994 -34.01 1.22 1.22
CA GLU A 994 -35.44 1.41 0.98
C GLU A 994 -36.28 0.42 1.81
N PRO A 995 -37.33 0.86 2.52
CA PRO A 995 -38.21 -0.04 3.27
C PRO A 995 -38.93 -1.05 2.36
N ILE A 996 -38.72 -2.35 2.60
CA ILE A 996 -39.32 -3.43 1.81
C ILE A 996 -40.38 -4.24 2.59
N GLY A 997 -40.48 -4.04 3.90
CA GLY A 997 -41.58 -4.57 4.70
C GLY A 997 -41.29 -4.56 6.19
N GLN A 998 -41.80 -5.55 6.92
CA GLN A 998 -41.67 -5.64 8.38
C GLN A 998 -41.39 -7.06 8.88
N VAL A 999 -40.51 -7.15 9.89
CA VAL A 999 -40.19 -8.36 10.66
C VAL A 999 -41.47 -8.97 11.21
N GLY A 1000 -41.60 -10.27 11.07
CA GLY A 1000 -42.74 -11.04 11.53
C GLY A 1000 -42.32 -12.30 12.25
N LYS A 1001 -43.30 -13.19 12.42
CA LYS A 1001 -43.14 -14.54 12.98
C LYS A 1001 -43.80 -15.59 12.07
N GLU A 1002 -43.85 -15.29 10.78
CA GLU A 1002 -44.52 -16.12 9.78
C GLU A 1002 -43.57 -17.20 9.26
N GLY A 1003 -44.08 -18.37 8.87
CA GLY A 1003 -43.26 -19.48 8.40
C GLY A 1003 -42.76 -20.37 9.55
N ASN A 1004 -41.61 -21.03 9.36
CA ASN A 1004 -41.10 -22.02 10.31
C ASN A 1004 -40.20 -21.37 11.37
N VAL A 1005 -40.80 -20.68 12.34
CA VAL A 1005 -40.08 -19.86 13.32
C VAL A 1005 -40.71 -19.90 14.72
N SER A 1006 -39.91 -19.77 15.78
CA SER A 1006 -40.33 -19.80 17.18
C SER A 1006 -40.57 -18.41 17.82
N GLY A 1007 -40.11 -17.33 17.19
CA GLY A 1007 -40.24 -15.96 17.66
C GLY A 1007 -39.83 -14.92 16.62
N CYS A 1008 -40.19 -13.65 16.82
CA CYS A 1008 -39.95 -12.60 15.82
C CYS A 1008 -38.46 -12.40 15.51
N HIS A 1009 -38.07 -12.51 14.24
CA HIS A 1009 -36.74 -12.16 13.73
C HIS A 1009 -36.76 -12.00 12.20
N LEU A 1010 -35.74 -11.37 11.64
CA LEU A 1010 -35.51 -11.38 10.19
C LEU A 1010 -34.47 -12.46 9.86
N HIS A 1011 -34.85 -13.42 9.03
CA HIS A 1011 -33.90 -14.35 8.43
C HIS A 1011 -33.41 -13.77 7.10
N PHE A 1012 -32.10 -13.58 6.99
CA PHE A 1012 -31.45 -12.90 5.87
C PHE A 1012 -30.39 -13.79 5.23
N GLU A 1013 -30.44 -13.96 3.90
CA GLU A 1013 -29.46 -14.74 3.14
C GLU A 1013 -28.80 -13.92 2.02
N VAL A 1014 -27.60 -14.32 1.61
CA VAL A 1014 -26.82 -13.68 0.54
C VAL A 1014 -26.39 -14.72 -0.48
N HIS A 1015 -26.86 -14.56 -1.72
CA HIS A 1015 -26.54 -15.43 -2.84
C HIS A 1015 -25.77 -14.66 -3.90
N LEU A 1016 -24.50 -14.98 -4.13
CA LEU A 1016 -23.66 -14.23 -5.07
C LEU A 1016 -24.07 -14.41 -6.54
N LYS A 1017 -24.73 -15.52 -6.87
CA LYS A 1017 -25.17 -15.84 -8.25
C LYS A 1017 -26.64 -16.25 -8.33
N ASN A 1018 -27.42 -16.02 -7.27
CA ASN A 1018 -28.83 -16.40 -7.17
C ASN A 1018 -29.09 -17.89 -7.48
N GLY A 1019 -28.27 -18.76 -6.91
CA GLY A 1019 -28.36 -20.21 -7.01
C GLY A 1019 -29.38 -20.84 -6.07
N SER A 1020 -29.17 -22.10 -5.70
CA SER A 1020 -30.06 -22.83 -4.81
C SER A 1020 -29.83 -22.44 -3.34
N ILE A 1021 -30.83 -22.63 -2.48
CA ILE A 1021 -30.74 -22.35 -1.04
C ILE A 1021 -29.53 -23.03 -0.33
N TYR A 1022 -29.12 -24.22 -0.79
CA TYR A 1022 -27.91 -24.93 -0.33
C TYR A 1022 -26.78 -24.92 -1.38
N GLY A 1023 -26.79 -23.92 -2.26
CA GLY A 1023 -25.86 -23.78 -3.37
C GLY A 1023 -24.49 -23.25 -2.93
N PRO A 1024 -23.43 -23.50 -3.72
CA PRO A 1024 -22.08 -23.05 -3.39
C PRO A 1024 -21.90 -21.53 -3.49
N ASP A 1025 -22.91 -20.80 -3.98
CA ASP A 1025 -22.92 -19.34 -4.08
C ASP A 1025 -23.63 -18.65 -2.92
N ASN A 1026 -24.23 -19.41 -1.99
CA ASN A 1026 -24.74 -18.88 -0.73
C ASN A 1026 -23.54 -18.67 0.22
N VAL A 1027 -23.43 -17.48 0.80
CA VAL A 1027 -22.30 -17.07 1.64
C VAL A 1027 -22.79 -16.60 2.99
N ASP A 1028 -21.90 -16.63 3.99
CA ASP A 1028 -22.20 -16.13 5.33
C ASP A 1028 -22.69 -14.67 5.28
N PRO A 1029 -23.98 -14.41 5.60
CA PRO A 1029 -24.54 -13.07 5.50
C PRO A 1029 -23.99 -12.11 6.54
N SER A 1030 -23.56 -12.61 7.71
CA SER A 1030 -22.97 -11.79 8.77
C SER A 1030 -21.60 -11.27 8.32
N THR A 1031 -20.77 -12.17 7.78
CA THR A 1031 -19.47 -11.80 7.17
C THR A 1031 -19.68 -10.89 5.94
N TRP A 1032 -20.63 -11.20 5.07
CA TRP A 1032 -20.91 -10.40 3.88
C TRP A 1032 -21.43 -8.99 4.24
N LEU A 1033 -22.33 -8.85 5.21
CA LEU A 1033 -22.78 -7.54 5.68
C LEU A 1033 -21.66 -6.79 6.42
N ALA A 1034 -20.82 -7.46 7.20
CA ALA A 1034 -19.68 -6.81 7.86
C ALA A 1034 -18.67 -6.24 6.83
N GLU A 1035 -18.44 -6.97 5.73
CA GLU A 1035 -17.52 -6.58 4.67
C GLU A 1035 -18.09 -5.53 3.73
N ASN A 1036 -19.40 -5.56 3.46
CA ASN A 1036 -20.02 -4.77 2.40
C ASN A 1036 -20.94 -3.67 2.94
N ALA A 1037 -21.67 -3.89 4.04
CA ALA A 1037 -22.66 -2.95 4.58
C ALA A 1037 -22.05 -1.75 5.34
N SER A 1038 -20.74 -1.80 5.56
CA SER A 1038 -19.94 -0.77 6.22
C SER A 1038 -19.12 0.08 5.23
N ARG A 1039 -19.27 -0.18 3.92
CA ARG A 1039 -18.62 0.58 2.85
C ARG A 1039 -19.64 1.54 2.23
N PRO A 1040 -19.50 2.88 2.37
CA PRO A 1040 -19.84 3.72 1.24
C PRO A 1040 -18.86 3.30 0.14
N SER A 1041 -19.38 2.69 -0.91
CA SER A 1041 -18.60 2.18 -2.01
C SER A 1041 -17.64 3.23 -2.58
N HIS A 1042 -16.34 3.00 -2.43
CA HIS A 1042 -15.40 3.31 -3.49
C HIS A 1042 -15.33 2.09 -4.42
N ALA A 1043 -15.58 2.37 -5.71
CA ALA A 1043 -15.46 1.53 -6.90
C ALA A 1043 -16.55 0.46 -7.19
N VAL A 1044 -17.41 0.76 -8.17
CA VAL A 1044 -17.67 -0.08 -9.36
C VAL A 1044 -17.70 0.79 -10.59
#